data_AF-A0A3M1TPB7-F1
#
_entry.id   AF-A0A3M1TPB7-F1
#
_cell.length_a   1.000
_cell.length_b   1.000
_cell.length_c   1.000
_cell.angle_alpha   90.00
_cell.angle_beta   90.00
_cell.angle_gamma   90.00
#
_symmetry.space_group_name_H-M   'P 1'
#
loop_
_entity.id
_entity.type
_entity.pdbx_description
1 polymer ?
#
loop_
_entity_poly.entity_id
_entity_poly.type
_entity_poly.pdbx_seq_one_letter_code
_entity_poly.pdbx_strand_id
1 'polypeptide(L)'
;MVWRRGLRAPQEAAHGQAGAPRAGVGPSAGHRCLRPDPGLRLPRRRDRREPRGRSRRLRAQLPQVPLQAARGVRRRRGRGARRPAGTLERRGAAGLGGHAHHPRRPPQRGAGHRRQERHRPLGGLRRGTQRGERHLFPVPRASRQVRLHQAAQLRAQAAGGRRQVRRALACGSALAFALALTPTSAQAKESGPRVYFSPGGDFPRALARLLLGARERIDVALYSFQATSKRGEDDYARLLAAGEVSPLDALREAVARKVRVRVVLNHARTDPANRKTAALLLEAGAEVYAVGKTMHSKYAVIDGRTVVNGSGNWSVGAFHRYHENWVVFPKAPALAQAFERNFRLLLAEGDRLRLGAEGGLERSPRKKKAEPAREPPSAKERAQVVFTSDNRGRETTVVEDLLVRSMRSAERRIDVAVAHFNTQRLADELVAAAERGVAVRVLVDLGEYRNRVSQAARLEKAGVPVRYHVYSVKMFFPFAQLMHHKMMLVDGRVLLSGSYNWSRTAEWNNHENVQVLRSSALLKAFAAEFERLWTLRRKDYPGFLAKVRARGPKDPNYRRYLPVHFPPMALTGKEMAALRRAYVRLGFAMRPYKGKPATSEFWNLDRERRVGVNELPEGHRPFFERRGLVVSEVCHRPVRAASGEYVELYNGGEEPVDLAGYVLADGDGRDVLVRYGRRTTVLRPGRYALVIDPQFADDFELPRGVVVLTVGDKTLGNGLSEDDVVRLETADGVEVDSLPLQPTPRGQAVHRKVLAAAGTPSNLRVGPATPGRPPR
;
A
#
# COMPACT_ATOMS: atom_id res chain seq x y z
N MET A 1 -10.01 15.83 -55.81
CA MET A 1 -10.25 14.57 -56.57
C MET A 1 -11.24 13.72 -55.80
N VAL A 2 -12.04 12.93 -56.52
CA VAL A 2 -13.10 12.07 -56.00
C VAL A 2 -12.66 10.61 -56.17
N TRP A 3 -13.08 9.71 -55.27
CA TRP A 3 -13.67 8.41 -55.66
C TRP A 3 -14.49 7.83 -54.51
N ARG A 4 -15.32 6.81 -54.82
CA ARG A 4 -16.41 6.27 -53.98
C ARG A 4 -16.43 4.73 -54.06
N ARG A 5 -17.34 4.12 -53.29
CA ARG A 5 -17.74 2.69 -53.24
C ARG A 5 -16.84 1.82 -52.35
N GLY A 6 -17.36 0.78 -51.69
CA GLY A 6 -18.75 0.33 -51.62
C GLY A 6 -19.03 -0.68 -50.50
N LEU A 7 -20.29 -0.84 -50.12
CA LEU A 7 -20.78 -1.79 -49.11
C LEU A 7 -21.09 -3.16 -49.74
N ARG A 8 -20.92 -4.24 -48.96
CA ARG A 8 -21.92 -5.32 -48.77
C ARG A 8 -21.52 -6.27 -47.64
N ALA A 9 -22.52 -6.90 -47.04
CA ALA A 9 -22.44 -8.09 -46.21
C ALA A 9 -23.39 -9.15 -46.81
N PRO A 10 -23.36 -10.39 -46.30
CA PRO A 10 -24.59 -11.18 -46.16
C PRO A 10 -24.77 -11.76 -44.75
N GLN A 11 -25.95 -12.33 -44.50
CA GLN A 11 -26.38 -12.92 -43.23
C GLN A 11 -26.24 -14.45 -43.19
N GLU A 12 -26.18 -14.96 -41.96
CA GLU A 12 -26.84 -16.16 -41.40
C GLU A 12 -27.19 -17.38 -42.29
N ALA A 13 -26.73 -18.55 -41.83
CA ALA A 13 -27.43 -19.83 -41.90
C ALA A 13 -27.03 -20.67 -40.65
N ALA A 14 -27.82 -21.70 -40.28
CA ALA A 14 -27.72 -22.38 -38.99
C ALA A 14 -27.75 -23.92 -39.06
N HIS A 15 -27.68 -24.56 -37.88
CA HIS A 15 -27.78 -26.01 -37.57
C HIS A 15 -26.52 -26.88 -37.75
N GLY A 16 -26.47 -27.97 -36.96
CA GLY A 16 -25.37 -28.94 -36.87
C GLY A 16 -25.00 -29.28 -35.42
N GLN A 17 -25.69 -30.26 -34.80
CA GLN A 17 -25.41 -30.76 -33.44
C GLN A 17 -24.66 -32.10 -33.44
N ALA A 18 -23.96 -32.36 -32.32
CA ALA A 18 -23.49 -33.66 -31.82
C ALA A 18 -22.40 -34.40 -32.64
N GLY A 19 -21.65 -35.29 -31.94
CA GLY A 19 -20.71 -36.23 -32.57
C GLY A 19 -19.30 -36.31 -31.94
N ALA A 20 -19.18 -36.88 -30.74
CA ALA A 20 -17.90 -37.27 -30.15
C ALA A 20 -18.11 -38.38 -29.08
N PRO A 21 -17.09 -39.19 -28.72
CA PRO A 21 -15.85 -39.52 -29.44
C PRO A 21 -15.68 -41.06 -29.61
N ARG A 22 -14.60 -41.50 -30.29
CA ARG A 22 -13.92 -42.77 -29.97
C ARG A 22 -12.47 -42.74 -30.45
N ALA A 23 -11.62 -43.57 -29.87
CA ALA A 23 -10.18 -43.62 -30.09
C ALA A 23 -9.67 -45.06 -30.11
N GLY A 24 -8.52 -45.29 -30.76
CA GLY A 24 -7.70 -46.49 -30.54
C GLY A 24 -7.12 -47.14 -31.80
N VAL A 25 -5.98 -47.79 -31.59
CA VAL A 25 -5.33 -48.81 -32.46
C VAL A 25 -4.65 -48.30 -33.75
N GLY A 26 -3.35 -48.62 -33.87
CA GLY A 26 -2.56 -48.69 -35.12
C GLY A 26 -1.93 -50.10 -35.21
N PRO A 27 -0.68 -50.32 -35.69
CA PRO A 27 0.29 -49.38 -36.28
C PRO A 27 1.00 -49.92 -37.56
N SER A 28 2.06 -49.23 -38.01
CA SER A 28 3.08 -49.68 -39.01
C SER A 28 2.60 -49.76 -40.49
N ALA A 29 3.45 -49.74 -41.52
CA ALA A 29 4.91 -49.60 -41.62
C ALA A 29 5.30 -48.81 -42.90
N GLY A 30 6.56 -48.34 -43.02
CA GLY A 30 7.06 -47.77 -44.29
C GLY A 30 8.34 -46.94 -44.18
N HIS A 31 9.49 -47.48 -44.60
CA HIS A 31 10.75 -46.75 -44.71
C HIS A 31 10.97 -46.15 -46.11
N ARG A 32 11.61 -44.97 -46.20
CA ARG A 32 12.94 -44.81 -46.84
C ARG A 32 13.51 -43.40 -46.65
N CYS A 33 14.84 -43.31 -46.57
CA CYS A 33 15.59 -42.06 -46.71
C CYS A 33 16.23 -41.99 -48.10
N LEU A 34 16.43 -40.77 -48.59
CA LEU A 34 17.47 -40.46 -49.58
C LEU A 34 18.25 -39.23 -49.10
N ARG A 35 19.52 -39.11 -49.51
CA ARG A 35 20.46 -38.04 -49.13
C ARG A 35 20.93 -37.23 -50.35
N PRO A 36 21.48 -36.02 -50.15
CA PRO A 36 21.79 -35.07 -51.23
C PRO A 36 23.25 -35.13 -51.71
N ASP A 37 23.55 -34.42 -52.80
CA ASP A 37 24.91 -34.14 -53.32
C ASP A 37 24.91 -32.81 -54.15
N PRO A 38 26.03 -32.26 -54.70
CA PRO A 38 26.90 -31.35 -53.94
C PRO A 38 27.42 -30.08 -54.67
N GLY A 39 28.19 -29.23 -53.95
CA GLY A 39 29.20 -28.31 -54.51
C GLY A 39 29.16 -26.85 -53.98
N LEU A 40 30.28 -26.10 -53.88
CA LEU A 40 31.70 -26.47 -53.96
C LEU A 40 32.64 -25.41 -53.30
N ARG A 41 33.58 -25.86 -52.44
CA ARG A 41 34.90 -25.29 -52.00
C ARG A 41 35.14 -23.76 -51.79
N LEU A 42 35.84 -23.42 -50.69
CA LEU A 42 37.27 -22.95 -50.64
C LEU A 42 37.78 -22.90 -49.14
N PRO A 43 39.06 -22.62 -48.80
CA PRO A 43 39.81 -23.45 -47.82
C PRO A 43 40.08 -22.89 -46.40
N ARG A 44 40.79 -23.69 -45.58
CA ARG A 44 41.24 -23.47 -44.18
C ARG A 44 42.78 -23.31 -44.06
N ARG A 45 43.25 -22.97 -42.83
CA ARG A 45 44.59 -23.15 -42.19
C ARG A 45 45.38 -21.83 -41.98
N ARG A 46 46.24 -21.66 -40.95
CA ARG A 46 46.55 -22.44 -39.71
C ARG A 46 47.12 -21.53 -38.60
N ASP A 47 47.36 -22.11 -37.42
CA ASP A 47 47.85 -21.49 -36.18
C ASP A 47 49.29 -20.96 -36.21
N ARG A 48 49.62 -20.01 -35.30
CA ARG A 48 50.92 -19.91 -34.61
C ARG A 48 50.79 -19.11 -33.28
N ARG A 49 51.75 -19.27 -32.37
CA ARG A 49 51.76 -18.74 -30.98
C ARG A 49 52.75 -17.56 -30.83
N GLU A 50 52.38 -16.55 -30.02
CA GLU A 50 53.19 -15.77 -29.04
C GLU A 50 54.59 -15.17 -29.41
N PRO A 51 55.21 -14.29 -28.57
CA PRO A 51 54.69 -13.38 -27.52
C PRO A 51 55.28 -11.93 -27.52
N ARG A 52 54.79 -11.09 -26.59
CA ARG A 52 55.44 -9.86 -26.00
C ARG A 52 55.78 -8.64 -26.90
N GLY A 53 55.35 -7.46 -26.44
CA GLY A 53 55.91 -6.15 -26.84
C GLY A 53 55.43 -5.00 -25.94
N ARG A 54 56.33 -4.14 -25.45
CA ARG A 54 56.02 -2.91 -24.68
C ARG A 54 56.36 -1.67 -25.51
N SER A 55 55.49 -0.65 -25.56
CA SER A 55 55.92 0.71 -25.92
C SER A 55 54.97 1.81 -25.39
N ARG A 56 55.51 2.99 -25.14
CA ARG A 56 54.83 4.22 -24.68
C ARG A 56 54.59 5.17 -25.86
N ARG A 57 53.54 6.01 -25.79
CA ARG A 57 53.48 7.49 -26.01
C ARG A 57 52.00 7.91 -25.91
N LEU A 58 51.56 9.02 -25.30
CA LEU A 58 51.96 10.44 -25.20
C LEU A 58 51.51 11.34 -26.38
N ARG A 59 50.44 12.12 -26.09
CA ARG A 59 50.04 13.46 -26.58
C ARG A 59 50.06 13.81 -28.09
N ALA A 60 48.85 14.11 -28.60
CA ALA A 60 48.48 15.38 -29.24
C ALA A 60 47.05 15.69 -28.73
N GLN A 61 46.64 16.83 -28.17
CA GLN A 61 46.73 18.25 -28.58
C GLN A 61 46.05 18.54 -29.94
N LEU A 62 44.96 19.31 -29.86
CA LEU A 62 44.15 19.84 -30.95
C LEU A 62 44.25 21.38 -30.96
N PRO A 63 44.30 22.04 -32.13
CA PRO A 63 44.26 23.50 -32.24
C PRO A 63 42.82 24.07 -32.15
N GLN A 64 42.72 25.41 -32.12
CA GLN A 64 41.47 26.19 -32.10
C GLN A 64 41.57 27.40 -33.07
N VAL A 65 40.47 28.16 -33.20
CA VAL A 65 40.39 29.58 -33.67
C VAL A 65 40.50 29.77 -35.21
N PRO A 66 39.82 30.75 -35.86
CA PRO A 66 38.49 31.35 -35.65
C PRO A 66 37.64 31.41 -36.96
N LEU A 67 36.48 32.11 -36.94
CA LEU A 67 36.20 33.19 -37.91
C LEU A 67 35.10 34.16 -37.40
N GLN A 68 35.02 35.36 -38.00
CA GLN A 68 34.13 36.47 -37.61
C GLN A 68 33.04 36.78 -38.67
N ALA A 69 32.21 37.80 -38.45
CA ALA A 69 30.95 38.06 -39.15
C ALA A 69 30.95 39.27 -40.11
N ALA A 70 30.01 39.33 -41.08
CA ALA A 70 29.47 40.60 -41.61
C ALA A 70 28.13 40.48 -42.41
N ARG A 71 27.16 41.35 -42.08
CA ARG A 71 26.20 42.15 -42.91
C ARG A 71 25.44 41.53 -44.13
N GLY A 72 24.13 41.84 -44.30
CA GLY A 72 23.35 41.37 -45.49
C GLY A 72 21.90 41.88 -45.79
N VAL A 73 21.48 43.05 -45.32
CA VAL A 73 20.27 43.88 -45.67
C VAL A 73 19.21 43.40 -46.72
N ARG A 74 17.90 43.45 -46.38
CA ARG A 74 16.81 44.07 -47.21
C ARG A 74 15.50 44.38 -46.43
N ARG A 75 14.58 45.19 -47.01
CA ARG A 75 13.41 45.85 -46.35
C ARG A 75 12.12 45.80 -47.20
N ARG A 76 10.93 45.83 -46.54
CA ARG A 76 9.66 46.58 -46.85
C ARG A 76 8.68 46.34 -45.66
N ARG A 77 7.97 47.30 -45.00
CA ARG A 77 7.00 48.37 -45.38
C ARG A 77 5.71 47.80 -46.00
N GLY A 78 4.46 48.17 -45.63
CA GLY A 78 3.82 49.04 -44.60
C GLY A 78 2.30 48.67 -44.54
N ARG A 79 1.30 49.28 -43.86
CA ARG A 79 0.97 50.46 -43.00
C ARG A 79 -0.18 50.01 -42.03
N GLY A 80 -0.78 50.76 -41.08
CA GLY A 80 -0.53 52.08 -40.46
C GLY A 80 -1.79 52.66 -39.73
N ALA A 81 -1.61 53.71 -38.91
CA ALA A 81 -2.64 54.58 -38.27
C ALA A 81 -3.52 53.95 -37.14
N ARG A 82 -4.06 54.66 -36.13
CA ARG A 82 -4.04 56.11 -35.72
C ARG A 82 -3.58 56.31 -34.25
N ARG A 83 -3.40 57.58 -33.84
CA ARG A 83 -3.14 58.15 -32.49
C ARG A 83 -4.18 59.28 -32.24
N PRO A 84 -4.20 60.06 -31.12
CA PRO A 84 -3.41 60.03 -29.86
C PRO A 84 -4.16 59.22 -28.76
N ALA A 85 -4.11 59.42 -27.43
CA ALA A 85 -3.39 60.27 -26.46
C ALA A 85 -3.22 59.48 -25.12
N GLY A 86 -2.54 59.92 -24.05
CA GLY A 86 -1.60 61.05 -23.85
C GLY A 86 -1.02 61.04 -22.42
N THR A 87 0.16 61.67 -22.22
CA THR A 87 0.79 62.17 -20.96
C THR A 87 0.96 61.25 -19.72
N LEU A 88 2.05 61.26 -18.93
CA LEU A 88 3.39 61.89 -18.93
C LEU A 88 4.29 60.92 -18.08
N GLU A 89 5.52 60.53 -18.46
CA GLU A 89 6.84 61.08 -18.06
C GLU A 89 7.23 61.02 -16.55
N ARG A 90 8.51 60.91 -16.13
CA ARG A 90 9.80 60.49 -16.75
C ARG A 90 10.87 60.17 -15.67
N ARG A 91 11.88 59.36 -16.07
CA ARG A 91 13.35 59.35 -15.79
C ARG A 91 13.92 59.99 -14.49
N GLY A 92 15.04 59.50 -13.92
CA GLY A 92 15.89 58.34 -14.27
C GLY A 92 17.40 58.57 -14.03
N ALA A 93 18.23 57.57 -14.37
CA ALA A 93 19.72 57.57 -14.39
C ALA A 93 20.46 57.66 -13.03
N ALA A 94 21.76 57.36 -12.90
CA ALA A 94 22.60 56.28 -13.48
C ALA A 94 24.01 56.23 -12.83
N GLY A 95 24.61 55.03 -12.69
CA GLY A 95 26.04 54.84 -12.34
C GLY A 95 26.41 54.97 -10.84
N LEU A 96 27.62 54.58 -10.39
CA LEU A 96 28.69 53.81 -11.06
C LEU A 96 29.70 53.23 -10.01
N GLY A 97 30.25 52.03 -10.27
CA GLY A 97 31.53 51.52 -9.70
C GLY A 97 31.55 50.98 -8.26
N GLY A 98 32.65 50.33 -7.85
CA GLY A 98 33.09 50.46 -6.44
C GLY A 98 33.65 49.29 -5.61
N HIS A 99 33.95 48.10 -6.12
CA HIS A 99 34.70 47.04 -5.37
C HIS A 99 34.11 46.56 -4.01
N ALA A 100 34.86 45.72 -3.28
CA ALA A 100 34.40 44.99 -2.10
C ALA A 100 35.37 45.15 -0.92
N HIS A 101 34.87 45.04 0.32
CA HIS A 101 35.43 44.15 1.36
C HIS A 101 34.49 44.04 2.58
N HIS A 102 34.58 42.90 3.29
CA HIS A 102 34.02 42.65 4.64
C HIS A 102 34.88 43.33 5.74
N PRO A 103 34.54 43.29 7.06
CA PRO A 103 33.30 42.86 7.76
C PRO A 103 32.80 43.90 8.81
N ARG A 104 31.70 43.63 9.54
CA ARG A 104 31.46 44.18 10.90
C ARG A 104 30.76 43.21 11.88
N ARG A 105 31.29 43.15 13.10
CA ARG A 105 30.61 42.90 14.39
C ARG A 105 30.79 44.17 15.26
N PRO A 106 30.50 44.14 16.58
CA PRO A 106 29.25 44.48 17.25
C PRO A 106 29.31 45.90 17.88
N PRO A 107 28.38 46.25 18.81
CA PRO A 107 28.83 46.91 20.04
C PRO A 107 28.08 46.46 21.32
N GLN A 108 28.48 47.01 22.48
CA GLN A 108 27.94 46.74 23.83
C GLN A 108 28.17 47.97 24.75
N ARG A 109 27.35 48.17 25.81
CA ARG A 109 27.47 49.19 26.90
C ARG A 109 27.11 50.63 26.50
N GLY A 110 26.74 51.56 27.39
CA GLY A 110 26.45 51.49 28.85
C GLY A 110 26.29 52.89 29.52
N ALA A 111 26.03 52.93 30.84
CA ALA A 111 25.90 54.12 31.74
C ALA A 111 24.66 55.06 31.56
N GLY A 112 24.24 55.89 32.53
CA GLY A 112 24.60 55.95 33.98
C GLY A 112 24.18 57.26 34.72
N HIS A 113 23.22 57.15 35.67
CA HIS A 113 22.77 58.08 36.75
C HIS A 113 23.14 59.59 36.81
N ARG A 114 22.14 60.41 37.21
CA ARG A 114 22.27 61.48 38.24
C ARG A 114 20.95 61.67 39.03
N ARG A 115 21.02 62.31 40.22
CA ARG A 115 19.88 62.67 41.11
C ARG A 115 19.62 64.17 41.09
N GLN A 116 18.41 64.61 41.46
CA GLN A 116 18.21 65.66 42.47
C GLN A 116 16.76 65.67 43.03
N GLU A 117 16.59 66.19 44.24
CA GLU A 117 15.32 66.46 44.92
C GLU A 117 15.19 67.97 45.15
N ARG A 118 13.96 68.52 45.29
CA ARG A 118 13.59 69.56 46.28
C ARG A 118 12.09 69.93 46.26
N HIS A 119 11.59 70.19 47.47
CA HIS A 119 10.39 70.96 47.91
C HIS A 119 8.98 70.83 47.28
N ARG A 120 8.07 70.48 48.21
CA ARG A 120 6.60 70.70 48.33
C ARG A 120 6.23 72.21 48.41
N PRO A 121 4.95 72.65 48.24
CA PRO A 121 3.99 72.66 49.39
C PRO A 121 2.46 72.55 49.11
N LEU A 122 1.71 72.11 50.17
CA LEU A 122 0.27 72.35 50.53
C LEU A 122 -0.88 71.98 49.55
N GLY A 123 -2.10 71.56 49.99
CA GLY A 123 -2.54 71.10 51.33
C GLY A 123 -4.08 71.01 51.56
N GLY A 124 -4.59 69.92 52.19
CA GLY A 124 -5.93 69.79 52.83
C GLY A 124 -7.18 69.60 51.93
N LEU A 125 -8.38 69.17 52.39
CA LEU A 125 -8.79 68.47 53.64
C LEU A 125 -10.28 67.96 53.57
N ARG A 126 -10.70 67.08 54.51
CA ARG A 126 -12.09 66.66 54.93
C ARG A 126 -12.79 65.42 54.29
N ARG A 127 -13.90 65.01 54.94
CA ARG A 127 -14.65 63.73 54.86
C ARG A 127 -16.18 63.98 54.79
N GLY A 128 -16.99 63.00 54.37
CA GLY A 128 -18.47 63.02 54.52
C GLY A 128 -19.17 61.65 54.32
N THR A 129 -20.01 61.26 55.29
CA THR A 129 -20.89 60.07 55.37
C THR A 129 -22.18 60.23 54.50
N GLN A 130 -23.07 59.25 54.22
CA GLN A 130 -23.75 58.21 55.05
C GLN A 130 -24.43 57.08 54.20
N ARG A 131 -24.84 55.97 54.88
CA ARG A 131 -25.91 54.96 54.55
C ARG A 131 -25.79 54.15 53.22
N GLY A 132 -26.25 52.89 53.12
CA GLY A 132 -26.72 51.93 54.14
C GLY A 132 -27.47 50.73 53.51
N GLU A 133 -27.26 49.51 54.02
CA GLU A 133 -27.94 48.22 53.66
C GLU A 133 -27.66 47.71 52.20
N ARG A 134 -27.59 46.41 51.82
CA ARG A 134 -27.66 45.03 52.40
C ARG A 134 -26.97 44.06 51.38
N HIS A 135 -26.76 42.75 51.52
CA HIS A 135 -27.10 41.71 52.53
C HIS A 135 -25.92 40.68 52.69
N LEU A 136 -26.07 39.39 52.31
CA LEU A 136 -25.11 38.26 52.44
C LEU A 136 -25.15 37.40 51.13
N PHE A 137 -24.22 36.51 50.73
CA PHE A 137 -23.39 35.49 51.43
C PHE A 137 -21.99 35.28 50.77
N PRO A 138 -21.03 34.56 51.42
CA PRO A 138 -19.64 34.42 50.96
C PRO A 138 -19.29 33.08 50.25
N VAL A 139 -18.15 33.06 49.53
CA VAL A 139 -17.49 31.86 48.99
C VAL A 139 -16.06 31.74 49.57
N PRO A 140 -15.65 30.63 50.21
CA PRO A 140 -14.35 30.51 50.88
C PRO A 140 -13.18 30.13 49.94
N ARG A 141 -11.96 30.49 50.34
CA ARG A 141 -10.70 30.26 49.59
C ARG A 141 -10.05 28.91 49.94
N ALA A 142 -9.94 27.97 49.01
CA ALA A 142 -9.09 26.77 49.18
C ALA A 142 -8.61 26.17 47.84
N SER A 143 -7.40 26.53 47.36
CA SER A 143 -6.91 25.99 46.06
C SER A 143 -5.38 25.89 45.86
N ARG A 144 -4.57 25.82 46.93
CA ARG A 144 -3.09 25.66 46.80
C ARG A 144 -2.49 24.37 47.39
N GLN A 145 -2.94 23.88 48.56
CA GLN A 145 -2.38 22.65 49.16
C GLN A 145 -2.78 21.35 48.42
N VAL A 146 -4.05 21.21 48.01
CA VAL A 146 -4.56 19.99 47.34
C VAL A 146 -3.73 19.59 46.10
N ARG A 147 -3.28 20.57 45.31
CA ARG A 147 -2.51 20.36 44.09
C ARG A 147 -1.08 19.86 44.32
N LEU A 148 -0.51 20.00 45.52
CA LEU A 148 0.81 19.47 45.86
C LEU A 148 0.74 18.00 46.33
N HIS A 149 -0.35 17.61 47.01
CA HIS A 149 -0.49 16.25 47.54
C HIS A 149 -0.71 15.19 46.44
N GLN A 150 -1.58 15.49 45.47
CA GLN A 150 -1.81 14.61 44.31
C GLN A 150 -0.54 14.40 43.46
N ALA A 151 0.31 15.43 43.32
CA ALA A 151 1.57 15.35 42.57
C ALA A 151 2.61 14.43 43.25
N ALA A 152 2.56 14.28 44.58
CA ALA A 152 3.42 13.34 45.31
C ALA A 152 2.93 11.89 45.17
N GLN A 153 1.62 11.64 45.32
CA GLN A 153 1.03 10.30 45.21
C GLN A 153 1.26 9.66 43.83
N LEU A 154 1.09 10.43 42.74
CA LEU A 154 1.35 9.95 41.38
C LEU A 154 2.82 9.57 41.13
N ARG A 155 3.78 10.24 41.80
CA ARG A 155 5.21 9.89 41.72
C ARG A 155 5.55 8.60 42.48
N ALA A 156 4.90 8.37 43.62
CA ALA A 156 5.06 7.12 44.39
C ALA A 156 4.52 5.91 43.61
N GLN A 157 3.33 6.01 43.03
CA GLN A 157 2.73 4.94 42.21
C GLN A 157 3.59 4.59 40.99
N ALA A 158 4.14 5.60 40.29
CA ALA A 158 5.03 5.41 39.15
C ALA A 158 6.36 4.71 39.51
N ALA A 159 6.83 4.82 40.76
CA ALA A 159 8.03 4.13 41.24
C ALA A 159 7.74 2.65 41.60
N GLY A 160 6.60 2.37 42.22
CA GLY A 160 6.19 1.02 42.60
C GLY A 160 6.05 0.08 41.40
N GLY A 161 5.29 0.50 40.38
CA GLY A 161 5.05 -0.31 39.18
C GLY A 161 6.34 -0.72 38.44
N ARG A 162 7.35 0.18 38.41
CA ARG A 162 8.66 -0.12 37.79
C ARG A 162 9.47 -1.19 38.52
N ARG A 163 9.23 -1.44 39.81
CA ARG A 163 9.85 -2.56 40.55
C ARG A 163 9.07 -3.87 40.38
N GLN A 164 7.73 -3.84 40.35
CA GLN A 164 6.91 -5.04 40.10
C GLN A 164 7.12 -5.59 38.68
N VAL A 165 7.06 -4.75 37.65
CA VAL A 165 7.29 -5.17 36.25
C VAL A 165 8.68 -5.80 36.06
N ARG A 166 9.71 -5.29 36.74
CA ARG A 166 11.06 -5.88 36.71
C ARG A 166 11.19 -7.24 37.42
N ARG A 167 10.30 -7.58 38.37
CA ARG A 167 10.25 -8.92 38.97
C ARG A 167 9.41 -9.89 38.12
N ALA A 168 8.31 -9.44 37.54
CA ALA A 168 7.51 -10.26 36.61
C ALA A 168 8.33 -10.73 35.39
N LEU A 169 9.11 -9.83 34.80
CA LEU A 169 10.03 -10.11 33.68
C LEU A 169 11.24 -10.99 34.04
N ALA A 170 11.48 -11.30 35.32
CA ALA A 170 12.58 -12.17 35.75
C ALA A 170 12.13 -13.64 35.90
N CYS A 171 10.89 -13.88 36.34
CA CYS A 171 10.40 -15.25 36.60
C CYS A 171 9.50 -15.82 35.48
N GLY A 172 8.78 -14.97 34.74
CA GLY A 172 7.86 -15.46 33.68
C GLY A 172 8.56 -16.10 32.47
N SER A 173 9.82 -15.74 32.23
CA SER A 173 10.55 -16.08 31.00
C SER A 173 11.01 -17.54 30.91
N ALA A 174 11.10 -18.26 32.04
CA ALA A 174 11.62 -19.63 32.07
C ALA A 174 10.54 -20.69 31.80
N LEU A 175 9.36 -20.54 32.42
CA LEU A 175 8.35 -21.60 32.43
C LEU A 175 7.45 -21.61 31.17
N ALA A 176 7.15 -20.43 30.62
CA ALA A 176 6.34 -20.31 29.40
C ALA A 176 7.03 -20.83 28.13
N PHE A 177 8.35 -21.06 28.17
CA PHE A 177 9.14 -21.48 27.01
C PHE A 177 9.16 -23.01 26.77
N ALA A 178 8.72 -23.81 27.76
CA ALA A 178 8.83 -25.27 27.71
C ALA A 178 7.61 -25.98 27.08
N LEU A 179 6.43 -25.36 27.09
CA LEU A 179 5.15 -26.00 26.73
C LEU A 179 4.60 -25.64 25.33
N ALA A 180 5.37 -24.88 24.53
CA ALA A 180 4.96 -24.42 23.19
C ALA A 180 5.81 -25.02 22.04
N LEU A 181 6.45 -26.17 22.27
CA LEU A 181 7.40 -26.80 21.33
C LEU A 181 7.04 -28.23 20.90
N THR A 182 5.82 -28.70 21.15
CA THR A 182 5.23 -29.84 20.43
C THR A 182 4.67 -29.35 19.09
N PRO A 183 5.29 -29.66 17.93
CA PRO A 183 4.75 -29.26 16.64
C PRO A 183 3.48 -30.07 16.34
N THR A 184 2.32 -29.42 16.34
CA THR A 184 1.08 -30.05 15.87
C THR A 184 1.23 -30.46 14.40
N SER A 185 0.74 -31.66 14.08
CA SER A 185 0.94 -32.33 12.79
C SER A 185 0.53 -31.50 11.57
N ALA A 186 -0.41 -30.56 11.74
CA ALA A 186 -0.80 -29.58 10.73
C ALA A 186 0.37 -28.74 10.18
N GLN A 187 1.38 -28.41 11.01
CA GLN A 187 2.52 -27.58 10.57
C GLN A 187 3.52 -28.33 9.66
N ALA A 188 3.40 -29.66 9.52
CA ALA A 188 4.32 -30.46 8.71
C ALA A 188 4.15 -30.31 7.18
N LYS A 189 3.01 -29.77 6.70
CA LYS A 189 2.67 -29.73 5.26
C LYS A 189 3.18 -28.52 4.47
N GLU A 190 3.58 -27.42 5.10
CA GLU A 190 3.94 -26.18 4.38
C GLU A 190 5.42 -26.10 3.96
N SER A 191 5.81 -26.89 2.96
CA SER A 191 7.19 -26.90 2.42
C SER A 191 7.44 -25.93 1.26
N GLY A 192 6.39 -25.44 0.59
CA GLY A 192 6.46 -24.60 -0.61
C GLY A 192 6.46 -23.07 -0.35
N PRO A 193 6.68 -22.25 -1.39
CA PRO A 193 6.64 -20.80 -1.27
C PRO A 193 5.21 -20.27 -1.10
N ARG A 194 5.04 -19.26 -0.23
CA ARG A 194 3.75 -18.67 0.16
C ARG A 194 3.70 -17.20 -0.23
N VAL A 195 2.59 -16.72 -0.77
CA VAL A 195 2.37 -15.29 -1.04
C VAL A 195 1.39 -14.69 -0.03
N TYR A 196 1.66 -13.44 0.36
CA TYR A 196 0.78 -12.60 1.16
C TYR A 196 0.48 -11.33 0.36
N PHE A 197 -0.81 -11.00 0.23
CA PHE A 197 -1.28 -9.78 -0.43
C PHE A 197 -1.78 -8.76 0.58
N SER A 198 -1.72 -7.48 0.21
CA SER A 198 -2.30 -6.36 0.94
C SER A 198 -3.40 -5.69 0.10
N PRO A 199 -4.41 -5.05 0.72
CA PRO A 199 -4.77 -5.14 2.14
C PRO A 199 -5.41 -6.49 2.48
N GLY A 200 -5.31 -6.90 3.74
CA GLY A 200 -6.04 -8.06 4.30
C GLY A 200 -5.20 -9.30 4.64
N GLY A 201 -3.97 -9.44 4.12
CA GLY A 201 -3.10 -10.58 4.42
C GLY A 201 -2.29 -10.44 5.72
N ASP A 202 -2.07 -11.56 6.40
CA ASP A 202 -1.37 -11.67 7.70
C ASP A 202 0.18 -11.56 7.60
N PHE A 203 0.69 -10.76 6.66
CA PHE A 203 2.13 -10.66 6.40
C PHE A 203 2.95 -10.15 7.61
N PRO A 204 2.54 -9.11 8.37
CA PRO A 204 3.36 -8.61 9.47
C PRO A 204 3.62 -9.66 10.55
N ARG A 205 2.60 -10.45 10.90
CA ARG A 205 2.68 -11.55 11.87
C ARG A 205 3.48 -12.73 11.33
N ALA A 206 3.25 -13.12 10.08
CA ALA A 206 4.03 -14.17 9.41
C ALA A 206 5.53 -13.82 9.35
N LEU A 207 5.85 -12.57 9.01
CA LEU A 207 7.21 -12.04 9.02
C LEU A 207 7.81 -12.04 10.43
N ALA A 208 7.09 -11.53 11.44
CA ALA A 208 7.57 -11.53 12.82
C ALA A 208 7.90 -12.96 13.32
N ARG A 209 7.03 -13.95 13.04
CA ARG A 209 7.29 -15.37 13.34
C ARG A 209 8.56 -15.89 12.67
N LEU A 210 8.81 -15.55 11.40
CA LEU A 210 10.03 -15.95 10.68
C LEU A 210 11.30 -15.33 11.26
N LEU A 211 11.23 -14.06 11.70
CA LEU A 211 12.35 -13.34 12.31
C LEU A 211 12.66 -13.85 13.74
N LEU A 212 11.61 -14.18 14.52
CA LEU A 212 11.75 -14.86 15.81
C LEU A 212 12.31 -16.28 15.64
N GLY A 213 11.94 -17.00 14.59
CA GLY A 213 12.45 -18.34 14.25
C GLY A 213 13.90 -18.39 13.74
N ALA A 214 14.56 -17.25 13.52
CA ALA A 214 15.95 -17.17 13.08
C ALA A 214 16.94 -17.65 14.16
N ARG A 215 18.05 -18.26 13.73
CA ARG A 215 19.07 -18.87 14.61
C ARG A 215 20.48 -18.30 14.44
N GLU A 216 20.87 -17.92 13.22
CA GLU A 216 22.23 -17.49 12.89
C GLU A 216 22.29 -16.03 12.45
N ARG A 217 21.48 -15.67 11.44
CA ARG A 217 21.61 -14.38 10.76
C ARG A 217 20.31 -13.92 10.11
N ILE A 218 20.14 -12.61 10.06
CA ILE A 218 19.05 -11.95 9.33
C ILE A 218 19.66 -10.77 8.54
N ASP A 219 19.60 -10.86 7.22
CA ASP A 219 20.01 -9.80 6.29
C ASP A 219 18.76 -9.13 5.72
N VAL A 220 18.63 -7.80 5.82
CA VAL A 220 17.41 -7.07 5.42
C VAL A 220 17.76 -5.86 4.54
N ALA A 221 17.14 -5.74 3.37
CA ALA A 221 17.28 -4.61 2.45
C ALA A 221 15.91 -3.99 2.15
N LEU A 222 15.64 -2.79 2.69
CA LEU A 222 14.33 -2.12 2.59
C LEU A 222 14.40 -0.64 2.20
N TYR A 223 13.69 -0.29 1.13
CA TYR A 223 13.43 1.11 0.74
C TYR A 223 12.73 1.92 1.85
N SER A 224 11.74 1.33 2.52
CA SER A 224 11.18 1.90 3.73
C SER A 224 10.86 0.82 4.75
N PHE A 225 11.34 1.05 5.97
CA PHE A 225 11.02 0.26 7.14
C PHE A 225 10.62 1.26 8.23
N GLN A 226 9.35 1.27 8.62
CA GLN A 226 8.78 2.32 9.47
C GLN A 226 8.41 1.73 10.83
N ALA A 227 9.11 2.15 11.89
CA ALA A 227 8.82 1.81 13.28
C ALA A 227 7.49 2.41 13.79
N THR A 228 7.11 3.58 13.24
CA THR A 228 5.84 4.29 13.51
C THR A 228 5.39 4.98 12.22
N SER A 229 4.11 5.29 12.08
CA SER A 229 3.61 6.01 10.90
C SER A 229 4.26 7.41 10.77
N LYS A 230 4.24 7.98 9.56
CA LYS A 230 4.76 9.34 9.27
C LYS A 230 3.94 10.49 9.92
N ARG A 231 2.92 10.19 10.72
CA ARG A 231 2.10 11.17 11.46
C ARG A 231 2.14 11.00 12.99
N GLY A 232 2.76 9.92 13.49
CA GLY A 232 2.60 9.52 14.90
C GLY A 232 1.28 8.78 15.19
N GLU A 233 0.48 8.48 14.16
CA GLU A 233 -0.67 7.57 14.24
C GLU A 233 -0.16 6.15 14.51
N ASP A 234 -0.75 5.49 15.52
CA ASP A 234 -0.11 4.40 16.25
C ASP A 234 -0.57 3.00 15.78
N ASP A 235 -0.58 2.79 14.46
CA ASP A 235 -0.98 1.50 13.86
C ASP A 235 -0.07 0.32 14.25
N TYR A 236 1.17 0.58 14.67
CA TYR A 236 2.01 -0.45 15.30
C TYR A 236 1.59 -0.73 16.75
N ALA A 237 1.09 0.27 17.49
CA ALA A 237 0.50 0.05 18.80
C ALA A 237 -0.81 -0.77 18.71
N ARG A 238 -1.49 -0.81 17.56
CA ARG A 238 -2.61 -1.74 17.32
C ARG A 238 -2.17 -3.21 17.24
N LEU A 239 -1.01 -3.49 16.63
CA LEU A 239 -0.41 -4.84 16.67
C LEU A 239 0.03 -5.21 18.09
N LEU A 240 0.72 -4.29 18.77
CA LEU A 240 1.17 -4.49 20.15
C LEU A 240 -0.02 -4.64 21.14
N ALA A 241 -1.12 -3.92 20.93
CA ALA A 241 -2.36 -4.05 21.72
C ALA A 241 -3.14 -5.34 21.42
N ALA A 242 -2.88 -6.01 20.29
CA ALA A 242 -3.32 -7.38 20.03
C ALA A 242 -2.35 -8.43 20.61
N GLY A 243 -1.31 -8.01 21.34
CA GLY A 243 -0.28 -8.90 21.90
C GLY A 243 0.76 -9.37 20.87
N GLU A 244 0.79 -8.79 19.66
CA GLU A 244 1.63 -9.28 18.57
C GLU A 244 2.99 -8.59 18.50
N VAL A 245 4.06 -9.39 18.44
CA VAL A 245 5.43 -8.90 18.25
C VAL A 245 5.56 -8.28 16.85
N SER A 246 6.00 -7.03 16.79
CA SER A 246 6.19 -6.34 15.52
C SER A 246 7.42 -6.86 14.76
N PRO A 247 7.51 -6.72 13.41
CA PRO A 247 8.73 -7.04 12.67
C PRO A 247 9.98 -6.26 13.10
N LEU A 248 9.84 -5.10 13.76
CA LEU A 248 10.97 -4.40 14.37
C LEU A 248 11.38 -5.05 15.68
N ASP A 249 10.43 -5.37 16.55
CA ASP A 249 10.71 -5.98 17.85
C ASP A 249 11.22 -7.42 17.71
N ALA A 250 10.75 -8.16 16.69
CA ALA A 250 11.29 -9.46 16.32
C ALA A 250 12.77 -9.41 15.89
N LEU A 251 13.22 -8.30 15.25
CA LEU A 251 14.64 -8.08 14.96
C LEU A 251 15.44 -7.71 16.21
N ARG A 252 14.87 -6.89 17.10
CA ARG A 252 15.51 -6.51 18.38
C ARG A 252 15.70 -7.73 19.27
N GLU A 253 14.69 -8.60 19.34
CA GLU A 253 14.70 -9.89 20.02
C GLU A 253 15.70 -10.87 19.37
N ALA A 254 15.82 -10.87 18.03
CA ALA A 254 16.85 -11.65 17.35
C ALA A 254 18.28 -11.23 17.79
N VAL A 255 18.57 -9.93 17.89
CA VAL A 255 19.88 -9.47 18.40
C VAL A 255 20.08 -9.80 19.88
N ALA A 256 19.03 -9.72 20.71
CA ALA A 256 19.09 -10.14 22.11
C ALA A 256 19.52 -11.62 22.23
N ARG A 257 18.93 -12.50 21.41
CA ARG A 257 19.29 -13.92 21.21
C ARG A 257 20.59 -14.15 20.42
N LYS A 258 21.42 -13.12 20.22
CA LYS A 258 22.72 -13.14 19.51
C LYS A 258 22.67 -13.51 18.02
N VAL A 259 21.50 -13.55 17.40
CA VAL A 259 21.35 -13.71 15.95
C VAL A 259 21.94 -12.47 15.26
N ARG A 260 22.78 -12.67 14.24
CA ARG A 260 23.45 -11.56 13.55
C ARG A 260 22.47 -10.83 12.62
N VAL A 261 21.91 -9.71 13.09
CA VAL A 261 21.05 -8.84 12.27
C VAL A 261 21.86 -7.77 11.54
N ARG A 262 21.68 -7.68 10.21
CA ARG A 262 22.24 -6.64 9.35
C ARG A 262 21.14 -6.01 8.51
N VAL A 263 21.06 -4.67 8.48
CA VAL A 263 19.98 -3.95 7.79
C VAL A 263 20.53 -2.84 6.91
N VAL A 264 20.28 -2.91 5.61
CA VAL A 264 20.50 -1.81 4.66
C VAL A 264 19.18 -1.06 4.50
N LEU A 265 19.19 0.25 4.78
CA LEU A 265 18.02 1.13 4.67
C LEU A 265 18.27 2.28 3.70
N ASN A 266 17.30 2.54 2.82
CA ASN A 266 17.41 3.64 1.87
C ASN A 266 17.41 5.00 2.59
N HIS A 267 18.37 5.86 2.25
CA HIS A 267 18.45 7.23 2.77
C HIS A 267 18.27 7.36 4.30
N ALA A 268 18.72 6.37 5.10
CA ALA A 268 18.41 6.32 6.53
C ALA A 268 18.93 7.53 7.35
N ARG A 269 19.91 8.27 6.83
CA ARG A 269 20.38 9.52 7.44
C ARG A 269 19.46 10.72 7.15
N THR A 270 18.59 10.67 6.14
CA THR A 270 17.79 11.81 5.65
C THR A 270 16.27 11.59 5.60
N ASP A 271 15.74 10.38 5.36
CA ASP A 271 14.30 10.11 5.57
C ASP A 271 14.01 9.96 7.08
N PRO A 272 13.08 10.75 7.67
CA PRO A 272 12.85 10.72 9.12
C PRO A 272 12.35 9.38 9.67
N ALA A 273 11.59 8.60 8.89
CA ALA A 273 11.04 7.33 9.36
C ALA A 273 12.11 6.23 9.33
N ASN A 274 12.85 6.12 8.24
CA ASN A 274 13.99 5.21 8.16
C ASN A 274 15.10 5.60 9.17
N ARG A 275 15.27 6.90 9.48
CA ARG A 275 16.18 7.39 10.54
C ARG A 275 15.78 6.86 11.93
N LYS A 276 14.50 6.97 12.30
CA LYS A 276 14.00 6.45 13.59
C LYS A 276 14.19 4.93 13.69
N THR A 277 13.85 4.18 12.64
CA THR A 277 14.02 2.73 12.61
C THR A 277 15.49 2.33 12.68
N ALA A 278 16.39 3.05 11.99
CA ALA A 278 17.83 2.81 12.06
C ALA A 278 18.42 3.04 13.45
N ALA A 279 17.98 4.08 14.18
CA ALA A 279 18.40 4.32 15.55
C ALA A 279 17.99 3.16 16.48
N LEU A 280 16.70 2.79 16.48
CA LEU A 280 16.16 1.69 17.32
C LEU A 280 16.82 0.33 17.04
N LEU A 281 17.29 0.08 15.81
CA LEU A 281 18.05 -1.11 15.44
C LEU A 281 19.51 -1.05 15.91
N LEU A 282 20.17 0.13 15.83
CA LEU A 282 21.53 0.34 16.35
C LEU A 282 21.56 0.27 17.88
N GLU A 283 20.56 0.82 18.56
CA GLU A 283 20.36 0.72 20.02
C GLU A 283 20.24 -0.74 20.49
N ALA A 284 19.59 -1.59 19.69
CA ALA A 284 19.49 -3.03 19.96
C ALA A 284 20.76 -3.82 19.58
N GLY A 285 21.73 -3.21 18.88
CA GLY A 285 23.01 -3.83 18.49
C GLY A 285 23.08 -4.38 17.06
N ALA A 286 22.10 -4.13 16.20
CA ALA A 286 22.13 -4.58 14.80
C ALA A 286 23.15 -3.77 13.95
N GLU A 287 23.71 -4.39 12.90
CA GLU A 287 24.58 -3.67 11.95
C GLU A 287 23.73 -2.92 10.91
N VAL A 288 23.55 -1.60 11.07
CA VAL A 288 22.76 -0.78 10.12
C VAL A 288 23.64 -0.06 9.11
N TYR A 289 23.20 -0.02 7.85
CA TYR A 289 23.90 0.56 6.71
C TYR A 289 22.97 1.49 5.88
N ALA A 290 23.53 2.52 5.28
CA ALA A 290 22.85 3.37 4.30
C ALA A 290 23.67 3.50 3.01
N VAL A 291 23.05 3.22 1.86
CA VAL A 291 23.65 3.43 0.53
C VAL A 291 23.28 4.80 -0.03
N GLY A 292 24.14 5.33 -0.91
CA GLY A 292 23.95 6.63 -1.56
C GLY A 292 22.97 6.59 -2.75
N LYS A 293 23.06 5.54 -3.57
CA LYS A 293 22.11 5.23 -4.64
C LYS A 293 20.78 4.77 -4.04
N THR A 294 19.65 5.08 -4.68
CA THR A 294 18.31 4.72 -4.19
C THR A 294 18.16 3.21 -4.06
N MET A 295 18.04 2.68 -2.85
CA MET A 295 17.82 1.25 -2.66
C MET A 295 16.33 0.97 -2.59
N HIS A 296 15.76 0.58 -3.73
CA HIS A 296 14.31 0.39 -3.85
C HIS A 296 13.88 -1.08 -3.67
N SER A 297 14.81 -2.03 -3.58
CA SER A 297 14.57 -3.40 -3.11
C SER A 297 13.78 -3.47 -1.79
N LYS A 298 13.01 -4.56 -1.65
CA LYS A 298 12.37 -4.97 -0.39
C LYS A 298 12.55 -6.47 -0.22
N TYR A 299 13.58 -6.88 0.51
CA TYR A 299 13.82 -8.30 0.81
C TYR A 299 14.46 -8.53 2.18
N ALA A 300 14.35 -9.78 2.64
CA ALA A 300 15.17 -10.31 3.72
C ALA A 300 15.67 -11.73 3.39
N VAL A 301 16.83 -12.09 3.93
CA VAL A 301 17.35 -13.47 3.96
C VAL A 301 17.56 -13.87 5.42
N ILE A 302 17.04 -15.03 5.80
CA ILE A 302 17.11 -15.58 7.16
C ILE A 302 17.88 -16.91 7.10
N ASP A 303 18.90 -17.04 7.95
CA ASP A 303 19.76 -18.22 8.13
C ASP A 303 20.27 -18.83 6.80
N GLY A 304 20.50 -18.01 5.76
CA GLY A 304 20.93 -18.46 4.43
C GLY A 304 19.97 -19.41 3.70
N ARG A 305 18.75 -19.61 4.20
CA ARG A 305 17.83 -20.68 3.76
C ARG A 305 16.39 -20.24 3.55
N THR A 306 15.98 -19.08 4.07
CA THR A 306 14.64 -18.52 3.83
C THR A 306 14.77 -17.14 3.22
N VAL A 307 14.05 -16.89 2.13
CA VAL A 307 13.99 -15.57 1.47
C VAL A 307 12.59 -14.98 1.62
N VAL A 308 12.51 -13.68 1.90
CA VAL A 308 11.26 -12.91 1.83
C VAL A 308 11.47 -11.80 0.80
N ASN A 309 10.63 -11.69 -0.22
CA ASN A 309 10.77 -10.68 -1.28
C ASN A 309 9.42 -10.34 -1.92
N GLY A 310 9.21 -9.10 -2.34
CA GLY A 310 8.08 -8.76 -3.20
C GLY A 310 8.08 -7.29 -3.62
N SER A 311 6.90 -6.78 -3.99
CA SER A 311 6.73 -5.36 -4.31
C SER A 311 6.69 -4.47 -3.07
N GLY A 312 6.41 -5.04 -1.89
CA GLY A 312 5.94 -4.27 -0.74
C GLY A 312 6.97 -3.87 0.32
N ASN A 313 6.75 -2.73 0.96
CA ASN A 313 7.64 -2.17 1.99
C ASN A 313 7.24 -2.61 3.42
N TRP A 314 8.13 -2.57 4.41
CA TRP A 314 7.75 -2.90 5.79
C TRP A 314 7.22 -1.66 6.51
N SER A 315 5.96 -1.31 6.22
CA SER A 315 5.33 -0.08 6.72
C SER A 315 3.81 -0.20 6.83
N VAL A 316 3.21 0.62 7.69
CA VAL A 316 1.75 0.68 7.91
C VAL A 316 0.95 0.82 6.61
N GLY A 317 1.34 1.73 5.71
CA GLY A 317 0.63 1.94 4.44
C GLY A 317 0.71 0.73 3.52
N ALA A 318 1.87 0.08 3.48
CA ALA A 318 2.10 -1.15 2.75
C ALA A 318 1.25 -2.31 3.28
N PHE A 319 1.25 -2.53 4.60
CA PHE A 319 0.57 -3.67 5.23
C PHE A 319 -0.97 -3.57 5.23
N HIS A 320 -1.54 -2.37 5.12
CA HIS A 320 -2.98 -2.17 5.35
C HIS A 320 -3.72 -1.30 4.32
N ARG A 321 -3.04 -0.63 3.38
CA ARG A 321 -3.70 0.36 2.49
C ARG A 321 -3.35 0.27 0.99
N TYR A 322 -2.24 -0.36 0.62
CA TYR A 322 -1.80 -0.46 -0.77
C TYR A 322 -1.99 -1.88 -1.27
N HIS A 323 -2.34 -2.04 -2.55
CA HIS A 323 -2.27 -3.34 -3.20
C HIS A 323 -0.82 -3.68 -3.52
N GLU A 324 -0.21 -4.56 -2.74
CA GLU A 324 1.15 -5.04 -2.90
C GLU A 324 1.33 -6.46 -2.34
N ASN A 325 2.47 -7.09 -2.61
CA ASN A 325 2.73 -8.48 -2.26
C ASN A 325 4.10 -8.70 -1.59
N TRP A 326 4.17 -9.79 -0.83
CA TRP A 326 5.41 -10.45 -0.40
C TRP A 326 5.29 -11.95 -0.64
N VAL A 327 6.36 -12.56 -1.11
CA VAL A 327 6.50 -14.01 -1.22
C VAL A 327 7.58 -14.48 -0.25
N VAL A 328 7.24 -15.46 0.57
CA VAL A 328 8.13 -16.18 1.49
C VAL A 328 8.53 -17.48 0.81
N PHE A 329 9.83 -17.71 0.68
CA PHE A 329 10.45 -18.93 0.17
C PHE A 329 11.15 -19.65 1.32
N PRO A 330 10.48 -20.57 2.03
CA PRO A 330 11.15 -21.41 3.01
C PRO A 330 12.10 -22.39 2.30
N LYS A 331 13.19 -22.78 2.96
CA LYS A 331 14.12 -23.85 2.51
C LYS A 331 14.64 -23.66 1.07
N ALA A 332 14.92 -22.43 0.65
CA ALA A 332 15.39 -22.05 -0.68
C ALA A 332 16.84 -21.52 -0.70
N PRO A 333 17.86 -22.33 -0.32
CA PRO A 333 19.24 -21.86 -0.15
C PRO A 333 19.90 -21.33 -1.43
N ALA A 334 19.57 -21.86 -2.61
CA ALA A 334 20.07 -21.33 -3.88
C ALA A 334 19.54 -19.92 -4.20
N LEU A 335 18.29 -19.63 -3.83
CA LEU A 335 17.73 -18.28 -3.97
C LEU A 335 18.32 -17.34 -2.92
N ALA A 336 18.48 -17.83 -1.68
CA ALA A 336 19.14 -17.10 -0.61
C ALA A 336 20.58 -16.70 -0.97
N GLN A 337 21.38 -17.61 -1.54
CA GLN A 337 22.74 -17.33 -2.01
C GLN A 337 22.79 -16.19 -3.05
N ALA A 338 21.78 -16.11 -3.93
CA ALA A 338 21.67 -15.04 -4.91
C ALA A 338 21.35 -13.68 -4.26
N PHE A 339 20.41 -13.65 -3.30
CA PHE A 339 20.12 -12.45 -2.51
C PHE A 339 21.30 -12.05 -1.60
N GLU A 340 22.03 -13.01 -1.00
CA GLU A 340 23.23 -12.74 -0.19
C GLU A 340 24.39 -12.17 -1.01
N ARG A 341 24.54 -12.50 -2.31
CA ARG A 341 25.47 -11.79 -3.20
C ARG A 341 25.05 -10.34 -3.42
N ASN A 342 23.77 -10.08 -3.73
CA ASN A 342 23.28 -8.71 -3.87
C ASN A 342 23.46 -7.92 -2.55
N PHE A 343 23.18 -8.55 -1.41
CA PHE A 343 23.35 -7.94 -0.10
C PHE A 343 24.82 -7.61 0.20
N ARG A 344 25.77 -8.50 -0.15
CA ARG A 344 27.21 -8.22 -0.06
C ARG A 344 27.64 -6.99 -0.88
N LEU A 345 27.04 -6.73 -2.04
CA LEU A 345 27.28 -5.50 -2.81
C LEU A 345 26.72 -4.27 -2.07
N LEU A 346 25.48 -4.33 -1.57
CA LEU A 346 24.87 -3.24 -0.79
C LEU A 346 25.67 -2.89 0.47
N LEU A 347 26.21 -3.89 1.18
CA LEU A 347 27.09 -3.69 2.35
C LEU A 347 28.46 -3.09 1.99
N ALA A 348 28.94 -3.31 0.76
CA ALA A 348 30.24 -2.82 0.29
C ALA A 348 30.18 -1.39 -0.26
N GLU A 349 29.09 -1.05 -0.94
CA GLU A 349 28.78 0.32 -1.39
C GLU A 349 28.38 1.20 -0.20
N GLY A 350 27.55 0.68 0.70
CA GLY A 350 26.93 1.42 1.80
C GLY A 350 27.90 1.91 2.87
N ASP A 351 27.53 3.04 3.49
CA ASP A 351 28.14 3.47 4.74
C ASP A 351 27.51 2.71 5.91
N ARG A 352 28.34 2.02 6.70
CA ARG A 352 27.91 1.55 8.02
C ARG A 352 27.60 2.74 8.92
N LEU A 353 26.51 2.66 9.66
CA LEU A 353 26.06 3.68 10.59
C LEU A 353 26.46 3.34 12.03
N ARG A 354 26.52 4.39 12.86
CA ARG A 354 26.56 4.30 14.32
C ARG A 354 25.74 5.43 14.93
N LEU A 355 25.40 5.29 16.21
CA LEU A 355 24.92 6.40 17.01
C LEU A 355 26.08 7.39 17.25
N GLY A 356 25.74 8.68 17.25
CA GLY A 356 26.58 9.78 17.68
C GLY A 356 26.47 10.04 19.18
N ALA A 357 27.34 10.88 19.72
CA ALA A 357 27.29 11.26 21.14
C ALA A 357 25.95 11.95 21.51
N GLU A 358 25.38 12.71 20.58
CA GLU A 358 24.07 13.38 20.71
C GLU A 358 22.90 12.52 20.19
N GLY A 359 23.08 11.20 20.00
CA GLY A 359 22.06 10.28 19.48
C GLY A 359 21.76 10.38 17.97
N GLY A 360 22.46 11.26 17.24
CA GLY A 360 22.34 11.37 15.78
C GLY A 360 22.88 10.15 15.01
N LEU A 361 22.52 10.00 13.72
CA LEU A 361 23.06 8.94 12.86
C LEU A 361 24.33 9.36 12.13
N GLU A 362 25.46 8.92 12.65
CA GLU A 362 26.80 9.17 12.12
C GLU A 362 27.30 8.01 11.25
N ARG A 363 28.32 8.28 10.42
CA ARG A 363 29.06 7.25 9.68
C ARG A 363 30.06 6.57 10.63
N SER A 364 30.17 5.25 10.56
CA SER A 364 31.33 4.54 11.14
C SER A 364 32.60 4.92 10.38
N PRO A 365 33.78 5.08 11.03
CA PRO A 365 35.04 5.30 10.33
C PRO A 365 35.34 4.17 9.33
N ARG A 366 35.45 4.53 8.04
CA ARG A 366 35.57 3.58 6.93
C ARG A 366 37.06 3.37 6.60
N LYS A 367 37.67 2.29 7.14
CA LYS A 367 38.95 1.79 6.61
C LYS A 367 38.78 1.56 5.11
N LYS A 368 39.69 2.07 4.26
CA LYS A 368 39.69 1.81 2.82
C LYS A 368 39.80 0.30 2.61
N LYS A 369 38.70 -0.34 2.17
CA LYS A 369 38.73 -1.68 1.56
C LYS A 369 38.79 -1.52 0.05
N ALA A 370 39.41 -2.48 -0.63
CA ALA A 370 39.20 -2.67 -2.05
C ALA A 370 37.71 -2.89 -2.34
N GLU A 371 37.24 -2.57 -3.55
CA GLU A 371 35.94 -3.08 -3.99
C GLU A 371 35.96 -4.62 -3.92
N PRO A 372 34.94 -5.28 -3.36
CA PRO A 372 34.87 -6.73 -3.41
C PRO A 372 34.73 -7.17 -4.87
N ALA A 373 35.37 -8.28 -5.22
CA ALA A 373 35.25 -8.87 -6.54
C ALA A 373 33.76 -9.09 -6.87
N ARG A 374 33.28 -8.41 -7.93
CA ARG A 374 31.89 -8.55 -8.39
C ARG A 374 31.75 -9.88 -9.12
N GLU A 375 31.55 -10.95 -8.36
CA GLU A 375 31.22 -12.31 -8.84
C GLU A 375 30.03 -12.23 -9.83
N PRO A 376 30.10 -12.86 -11.02
CA PRO A 376 28.92 -12.98 -11.87
C PRO A 376 27.92 -13.94 -11.23
N PRO A 377 26.60 -13.64 -11.24
CA PRO A 377 25.61 -14.66 -10.89
C PRO A 377 25.71 -15.84 -11.86
N SER A 378 25.42 -17.06 -11.40
CA SER A 378 25.38 -18.22 -12.29
C SER A 378 24.18 -18.17 -13.24
N ALA A 379 24.17 -19.04 -14.26
CA ALA A 379 23.00 -19.19 -15.14
C ALA A 379 21.76 -19.66 -14.37
N LYS A 380 21.93 -20.58 -13.40
CA LYS A 380 20.86 -21.09 -12.53
C LYS A 380 20.19 -19.99 -11.72
N GLU A 381 20.94 -18.98 -11.30
CA GLU A 381 20.43 -17.89 -10.48
C GLU A 381 19.80 -16.79 -11.32
N ARG A 382 20.37 -16.44 -12.48
CA ARG A 382 19.70 -15.56 -13.47
C ARG A 382 18.36 -16.12 -13.96
N ALA A 383 18.15 -17.44 -13.88
CA ALA A 383 16.89 -18.10 -14.20
C ALA A 383 15.84 -18.03 -13.06
N GLN A 384 16.21 -17.54 -11.87
CA GLN A 384 15.36 -17.37 -10.69
C GLN A 384 15.19 -15.90 -10.27
N VAL A 385 16.24 -15.08 -10.36
CA VAL A 385 16.23 -13.65 -9.98
C VAL A 385 17.31 -12.86 -10.75
N VAL A 386 16.99 -11.62 -11.12
CA VAL A 386 17.93 -10.65 -11.72
C VAL A 386 17.87 -9.34 -10.93
N PHE A 387 19.03 -8.72 -10.68
CA PHE A 387 19.15 -7.47 -9.94
C PHE A 387 19.69 -6.35 -10.84
N THR A 388 19.26 -5.11 -10.63
CA THR A 388 19.82 -3.96 -11.38
C THR A 388 21.27 -3.64 -10.99
N SER A 389 21.79 -4.24 -9.90
CA SER A 389 23.23 -4.27 -9.60
C SER A 389 24.04 -5.04 -10.66
N ASP A 390 23.41 -5.98 -11.37
CA ASP A 390 24.10 -6.85 -12.33
C ASP A 390 24.50 -6.12 -13.61
N ASN A 391 23.96 -4.90 -13.83
CA ASN A 391 24.48 -3.92 -14.80
C ASN A 391 25.93 -3.50 -14.50
N ARG A 392 26.40 -3.64 -13.26
CA ARG A 392 27.79 -3.33 -12.82
C ARG A 392 28.25 -1.89 -13.08
N GLY A 393 27.35 -0.95 -13.33
CA GLY A 393 27.68 0.43 -13.73
C GLY A 393 27.94 0.60 -15.23
N ARG A 394 27.64 -0.41 -16.05
CA ARG A 394 27.49 -0.28 -17.51
C ARG A 394 26.07 0.25 -17.81
N GLU A 395 25.89 0.89 -18.95
CA GLU A 395 24.58 1.39 -19.41
C GLU A 395 23.64 0.29 -19.95
N THR A 396 23.81 -0.95 -19.49
CA THR A 396 22.96 -2.10 -19.83
C THR A 396 21.60 -2.01 -19.15
N THR A 397 20.67 -2.87 -19.58
CA THR A 397 19.28 -2.92 -19.09
C THR A 397 18.88 -4.34 -18.65
N VAL A 398 19.64 -4.96 -17.75
CA VAL A 398 19.53 -6.40 -17.45
C VAL A 398 18.15 -6.85 -16.95
N VAL A 399 17.41 -6.00 -16.23
CA VAL A 399 16.05 -6.33 -15.76
C VAL A 399 15.01 -6.05 -16.85
N GLU A 400 15.12 -4.95 -17.58
CA GLU A 400 14.30 -4.67 -18.76
C GLU A 400 14.43 -5.81 -19.80
N ASP A 401 15.65 -6.27 -20.08
CA ASP A 401 15.92 -7.35 -21.04
C ASP A 401 15.30 -8.69 -20.61
N LEU A 402 15.15 -8.93 -19.31
CA LEU A 402 14.40 -10.08 -18.79
C LEU A 402 12.91 -9.96 -19.11
N LEU A 403 12.32 -8.79 -18.85
CA LEU A 403 10.91 -8.52 -19.17
C LEU A 403 10.65 -8.63 -20.68
N VAL A 404 11.50 -8.03 -21.51
CA VAL A 404 11.44 -8.10 -22.98
C VAL A 404 11.51 -9.54 -23.48
N ARG A 405 12.45 -10.36 -23.00
CA ARG A 405 12.51 -11.79 -23.37
C ARG A 405 11.22 -12.52 -23.01
N SER A 406 10.64 -12.23 -21.85
CA SER A 406 9.38 -12.85 -21.40
C SER A 406 8.14 -12.39 -22.19
N MET A 407 8.11 -11.15 -22.70
CA MET A 407 7.06 -10.66 -23.61
C MET A 407 7.18 -11.27 -25.01
N ARG A 408 8.41 -11.51 -25.48
CA ARG A 408 8.68 -12.15 -26.78
C ARG A 408 8.39 -13.64 -26.77
N SER A 409 8.60 -14.32 -25.64
CA SER A 409 8.26 -15.74 -25.47
C SER A 409 6.79 -16.02 -25.14
N ALA A 410 5.92 -15.02 -25.17
CA ALA A 410 4.49 -15.19 -24.87
C ALA A 410 3.73 -15.72 -26.10
N GLU A 411 2.95 -16.77 -25.89
CA GLU A 411 2.18 -17.49 -26.92
C GLU A 411 0.68 -17.13 -26.91
N ARG A 412 0.11 -16.83 -25.74
CA ARG A 412 -1.35 -16.79 -25.51
C ARG A 412 -1.85 -15.60 -24.69
N ARG A 413 -1.19 -15.26 -23.58
CA ARG A 413 -1.65 -14.21 -22.65
C ARG A 413 -0.49 -13.50 -21.93
N ILE A 414 -0.58 -12.18 -21.79
CA ILE A 414 0.26 -11.40 -20.87
C ILE A 414 -0.65 -10.54 -19.98
N ASP A 415 -0.60 -10.75 -18.67
CA ASP A 415 -1.27 -9.88 -17.68
C ASP A 415 -0.23 -9.08 -16.89
N VAL A 416 -0.30 -7.75 -16.94
CA VAL A 416 0.65 -6.84 -16.29
C VAL A 416 -0.06 -5.98 -15.24
N ALA A 417 0.38 -6.01 -13.98
CA ALA A 417 -0.02 -5.02 -12.98
C ALA A 417 1.22 -4.31 -12.43
N VAL A 418 1.40 -3.04 -12.78
CA VAL A 418 2.60 -2.26 -12.42
C VAL A 418 2.26 -0.82 -12.00
N ALA A 419 2.79 -0.42 -10.84
CA ALA A 419 2.52 0.88 -10.24
C ALA A 419 2.97 2.08 -11.10
N HIS A 420 4.12 1.97 -11.78
CA HIS A 420 4.72 3.01 -12.59
C HIS A 420 5.28 2.46 -13.91
N PHE A 421 4.95 3.11 -15.03
CA PHE A 421 5.26 2.61 -16.38
C PHE A 421 5.62 3.77 -17.32
N ASN A 422 6.93 4.06 -17.43
CA ASN A 422 7.45 5.09 -18.35
C ASN A 422 8.46 4.60 -19.39
N THR A 423 8.95 3.36 -19.30
CA THR A 423 9.80 2.76 -20.34
C THR A 423 9.01 2.51 -21.63
N GLN A 424 9.40 3.14 -22.74
CA GLN A 424 8.71 2.96 -24.02
C GLN A 424 8.94 1.57 -24.63
N ARG A 425 10.16 1.02 -24.54
CA ARG A 425 10.52 -0.32 -25.06
C ARG A 425 9.60 -1.42 -24.53
N LEU A 426 9.27 -1.42 -23.24
CA LEU A 426 8.30 -2.35 -22.66
C LEU A 426 6.86 -2.13 -23.11
N ALA A 427 6.49 -0.91 -23.53
CA ALA A 427 5.19 -0.65 -24.14
C ALA A 427 5.16 -1.14 -25.60
N ASP A 428 6.24 -0.92 -26.34
CA ASP A 428 6.38 -1.35 -27.74
C ASP A 428 6.38 -2.88 -27.87
N GLU A 429 7.03 -3.59 -26.95
CA GLU A 429 7.03 -5.07 -26.90
C GLU A 429 5.67 -5.66 -26.48
N LEU A 430 4.88 -4.93 -25.68
CA LEU A 430 3.49 -5.32 -25.38
C LEU A 430 2.54 -5.06 -26.56
N VAL A 431 2.74 -3.98 -27.31
CA VAL A 431 2.02 -3.76 -28.59
C VAL A 431 2.38 -4.86 -29.58
N ALA A 432 3.67 -5.13 -29.77
CA ALA A 432 4.14 -6.22 -30.63
C ALA A 432 3.73 -7.63 -30.14
N ALA A 433 3.32 -7.80 -28.88
CA ALA A 433 2.69 -9.04 -28.41
C ALA A 433 1.21 -9.11 -28.81
N ALA A 434 0.46 -8.02 -28.64
CA ALA A 434 -0.93 -7.93 -29.08
C ALA A 434 -1.06 -8.07 -30.61
N GLU A 435 -0.13 -7.51 -31.39
CA GLU A 435 -0.05 -7.64 -32.85
C GLU A 435 0.25 -9.08 -33.30
N ARG A 436 0.90 -9.90 -32.46
CA ARG A 436 1.06 -11.36 -32.68
C ARG A 436 -0.18 -12.18 -32.23
N GLY A 437 -1.27 -11.54 -31.82
CA GLY A 437 -2.47 -12.21 -31.32
C GLY A 437 -2.43 -12.63 -29.85
N VAL A 438 -1.39 -12.26 -29.10
CA VAL A 438 -1.29 -12.57 -27.66
C VAL A 438 -2.30 -11.70 -26.89
N ALA A 439 -3.10 -12.30 -26.01
CA ALA A 439 -4.08 -11.56 -25.20
C ALA A 439 -3.39 -10.74 -24.10
N VAL A 440 -3.06 -9.48 -24.39
CA VAL A 440 -2.41 -8.55 -23.45
C VAL A 440 -3.45 -7.79 -22.62
N ARG A 441 -3.23 -7.67 -21.30
CA ARG A 441 -4.02 -6.81 -20.40
C ARG A 441 -3.10 -6.08 -19.42
N VAL A 442 -3.32 -4.77 -19.24
CA VAL A 442 -2.42 -3.92 -18.45
C VAL A 442 -3.19 -3.11 -17.40
N LEU A 443 -2.90 -3.33 -16.13
CA LEU A 443 -3.37 -2.56 -14.99
C LEU A 443 -2.25 -1.64 -14.47
N VAL A 444 -2.53 -0.35 -14.38
CA VAL A 444 -1.61 0.66 -13.81
C VAL A 444 -2.28 1.43 -12.67
N ASP A 445 -1.50 2.09 -11.84
CA ASP A 445 -2.03 2.99 -10.82
C ASP A 445 -2.68 4.25 -11.46
N LEU A 446 -3.59 4.92 -10.75
CA LEU A 446 -4.08 6.26 -11.10
C LEU A 446 -2.93 7.23 -11.43
N GLY A 447 -1.78 7.05 -10.79
CA GLY A 447 -0.56 7.81 -10.99
C GLY A 447 -0.06 7.87 -12.44
N GLU A 448 -0.43 6.93 -13.31
CA GLU A 448 -0.02 6.87 -14.73
C GLU A 448 -1.03 7.49 -15.70
N TYR A 449 -2.23 7.86 -15.24
CA TYR A 449 -3.26 8.56 -16.04
C TYR A 449 -2.91 10.04 -16.33
N ARG A 450 -1.79 10.58 -15.82
CA ARG A 450 -1.57 12.04 -15.76
C ARG A 450 -1.51 12.75 -17.11
N ASN A 451 -1.12 12.05 -18.17
CA ASN A 451 -0.64 12.64 -19.41
C ASN A 451 -1.04 11.80 -20.63
N ARG A 452 -1.46 12.46 -21.72
CA ARG A 452 -1.85 11.81 -22.98
C ARG A 452 -0.71 11.13 -23.73
N VAL A 453 0.54 11.30 -23.28
CA VAL A 453 1.74 10.59 -23.78
C VAL A 453 2.37 9.67 -22.72
N SER A 454 1.58 9.16 -21.77
CA SER A 454 2.03 8.04 -20.91
C SER A 454 2.06 6.72 -21.71
N GLN A 455 2.77 5.71 -21.22
CA GLN A 455 2.82 4.40 -21.88
C GLN A 455 1.47 3.69 -21.82
N ALA A 456 0.70 3.91 -20.75
CA ALA A 456 -0.69 3.48 -20.66
C ALA A 456 -1.56 4.08 -21.78
N ALA A 457 -1.43 5.39 -22.07
CA ALA A 457 -2.13 6.03 -23.18
C ALA A 457 -1.65 5.55 -24.57
N ARG A 458 -0.36 5.19 -24.71
CA ARG A 458 0.19 4.56 -25.93
C ARG A 458 -0.45 3.18 -26.19
N LEU A 459 -0.56 2.37 -25.13
CA LEU A 459 -1.21 1.05 -25.18
C LEU A 459 -2.72 1.17 -25.48
N GLU A 460 -3.44 2.09 -24.84
CA GLU A 460 -4.85 2.36 -25.17
C GLU A 460 -5.04 2.79 -26.65
N LYS A 461 -4.10 3.57 -27.21
CA LYS A 461 -4.15 3.96 -28.63
C LYS A 461 -3.89 2.77 -29.56
N ALA A 462 -3.05 1.82 -29.15
CA ALA A 462 -2.77 0.58 -29.89
C ALA A 462 -3.86 -0.51 -29.70
N GLY A 463 -4.99 -0.19 -29.06
CA GLY A 463 -6.08 -1.13 -28.83
C GLY A 463 -5.86 -2.11 -27.68
N VAL A 464 -4.71 -2.08 -27.00
CA VAL A 464 -4.42 -2.95 -25.85
C VAL A 464 -5.36 -2.60 -24.70
N PRO A 465 -6.05 -3.59 -24.09
CA PRO A 465 -6.86 -3.40 -22.88
C PRO A 465 -6.03 -2.84 -21.71
N VAL A 466 -6.25 -1.57 -21.37
CA VAL A 466 -5.68 -0.91 -20.18
C VAL A 466 -6.77 -0.59 -19.15
N ARG A 467 -6.45 -0.77 -17.87
CA ARG A 467 -7.22 -0.25 -16.74
C ARG A 467 -6.32 0.53 -15.79
N TYR A 468 -6.89 1.55 -15.17
CA TYR A 468 -6.30 2.40 -14.15
C TYR A 468 -6.97 2.08 -12.81
N HIS A 469 -6.18 1.93 -11.75
CA HIS A 469 -6.68 1.69 -10.40
C HIS A 469 -7.03 3.03 -9.74
N VAL A 470 -8.30 3.43 -9.83
CA VAL A 470 -8.77 4.77 -9.46
C VAL A 470 -9.43 4.75 -8.07
N TYR A 471 -8.74 5.32 -7.08
CA TYR A 471 -9.22 5.59 -5.71
C TYR A 471 -9.62 7.07 -5.48
N SER A 472 -9.49 7.92 -6.50
CA SER A 472 -9.74 9.37 -6.41
C SER A 472 -9.84 10.05 -7.77
N VAL A 473 -10.49 11.21 -7.83
CA VAL A 473 -10.31 12.17 -8.95
C VAL A 473 -9.02 13.01 -8.84
N LYS A 474 -8.38 13.03 -7.67
CA LYS A 474 -7.15 13.76 -7.35
C LYS A 474 -5.96 12.79 -7.31
N MET A 475 -5.08 12.89 -8.31
CA MET A 475 -3.97 11.94 -8.55
C MET A 475 -2.82 11.99 -7.51
N PHE A 476 -2.91 12.84 -6.48
CA PHE A 476 -2.01 12.84 -5.32
C PHE A 476 -2.82 13.03 -4.03
N PHE A 477 -2.87 12.02 -3.17
CA PHE A 477 -3.55 12.08 -1.87
C PHE A 477 -2.77 11.32 -0.79
N PRO A 478 -2.56 11.87 0.42
CA PRO A 478 -1.81 11.21 1.49
C PRO A 478 -2.45 9.91 2.03
N PHE A 479 -3.72 9.63 1.72
CA PHE A 479 -4.41 8.40 2.08
C PHE A 479 -4.87 7.61 0.83
N ALA A 480 -4.12 7.73 -0.28
CA ALA A 480 -4.37 6.95 -1.50
C ALA A 480 -4.29 5.44 -1.24
N GLN A 481 -5.25 4.67 -1.78
CA GLN A 481 -5.18 3.22 -1.84
C GLN A 481 -4.51 2.84 -3.17
N LEU A 482 -3.18 2.91 -3.19
CA LEU A 482 -2.37 2.74 -4.41
C LEU A 482 -2.39 1.30 -4.90
N MET A 483 -2.39 1.08 -6.23
CA MET A 483 -1.98 -0.19 -6.79
C MET A 483 -0.46 -0.19 -6.96
N HIS A 484 0.21 -0.89 -6.05
CA HIS A 484 1.65 -0.83 -5.87
C HIS A 484 2.38 -2.15 -6.23
N HIS A 485 1.68 -3.11 -6.86
CA HIS A 485 2.31 -4.28 -7.49
C HIS A 485 3.33 -3.88 -8.57
N LYS A 486 4.23 -4.82 -8.86
CA LYS A 486 5.06 -4.87 -10.07
C LYS A 486 5.11 -6.33 -10.49
N MET A 487 4.13 -6.78 -11.26
CA MET A 487 3.97 -8.19 -11.63
C MET A 487 3.57 -8.35 -13.10
N MET A 488 4.08 -9.41 -13.74
CA MET A 488 3.70 -9.85 -15.08
C MET A 488 3.51 -11.36 -15.10
N LEU A 489 2.34 -11.82 -15.54
CA LEU A 489 2.05 -13.23 -15.80
C LEU A 489 2.14 -13.47 -17.31
N VAL A 490 2.80 -14.56 -17.71
CA VAL A 490 2.93 -15.00 -19.10
C VAL A 490 2.38 -16.42 -19.23
N ASP A 491 1.37 -16.58 -20.09
CA ASP A 491 0.71 -17.84 -20.48
C ASP A 491 0.18 -18.74 -19.35
N GLY A 492 0.09 -18.22 -18.12
CA GLY A 492 -0.17 -19.01 -16.91
C GLY A 492 1.00 -19.92 -16.50
N ARG A 493 2.18 -19.77 -17.12
CA ARG A 493 3.38 -20.61 -16.94
C ARG A 493 4.53 -19.89 -16.21
N VAL A 494 4.63 -18.57 -16.34
CA VAL A 494 5.69 -17.76 -15.72
C VAL A 494 5.09 -16.53 -15.05
N LEU A 495 5.52 -16.27 -13.82
CA LEU A 495 5.25 -15.04 -13.07
C LEU A 495 6.58 -14.30 -12.89
N LEU A 496 6.62 -13.03 -13.28
CA LEU A 496 7.71 -12.12 -12.94
C LEU A 496 7.20 -11.13 -11.89
N SER A 497 7.88 -11.02 -10.75
CA SER A 497 7.49 -10.12 -9.65
C SER A 497 8.70 -9.69 -8.84
N GLY A 498 8.63 -8.52 -8.19
CA GLY A 498 9.70 -7.97 -7.37
C GLY A 498 9.48 -6.49 -7.05
N SER A 499 10.55 -5.74 -6.84
CA SER A 499 10.48 -4.30 -6.51
C SER A 499 10.44 -3.38 -7.74
N TYR A 500 10.91 -3.87 -8.89
CA TYR A 500 11.22 -3.09 -10.09
C TYR A 500 10.00 -2.43 -10.76
N ASN A 501 9.91 -1.10 -10.65
CA ASN A 501 8.97 -0.30 -11.44
C ASN A 501 9.43 -0.21 -12.90
N TRP A 502 8.52 -0.20 -13.88
CA TRP A 502 8.85 -0.25 -15.32
C TRP A 502 9.28 1.13 -15.84
N SER A 503 10.49 1.53 -15.45
CA SER A 503 10.98 2.89 -15.62
C SER A 503 12.50 2.97 -15.72
N ARG A 504 12.99 3.95 -16.49
CA ARG A 504 14.43 4.27 -16.62
C ARG A 504 15.13 4.44 -15.27
N THR A 505 14.44 5.06 -14.31
CA THR A 505 14.97 5.29 -12.95
C THR A 505 15.20 3.98 -12.19
N ALA A 506 14.37 2.96 -12.39
CA ALA A 506 14.52 1.69 -11.71
C ALA A 506 15.77 0.93 -12.17
N GLU A 507 16.01 0.87 -13.49
CA GLU A 507 17.16 0.16 -14.08
C GLU A 507 18.49 0.82 -13.70
N TRP A 508 18.63 2.12 -13.96
CA TRP A 508 19.92 2.80 -13.82
C TRP A 508 20.13 3.44 -12.44
N ASN A 509 19.10 4.03 -11.84
CA ASN A 509 19.23 4.87 -10.63
C ASN A 509 18.78 4.20 -9.32
N ASN A 510 18.12 3.04 -9.37
CA ASN A 510 17.77 2.26 -8.18
C ASN A 510 18.61 0.97 -8.05
N HIS A 511 18.64 0.39 -6.84
CA HIS A 511 18.82 -1.05 -6.64
C HIS A 511 17.45 -1.70 -6.58
N GLU A 512 17.18 -2.61 -7.51
CA GLU A 512 15.90 -3.31 -7.70
C GLU A 512 16.17 -4.79 -7.98
N ASN A 513 15.10 -5.58 -7.95
CA ASN A 513 15.12 -6.97 -8.39
C ASN A 513 13.80 -7.39 -9.05
N VAL A 514 13.90 -8.42 -9.90
CA VAL A 514 12.75 -9.19 -10.45
C VAL A 514 13.07 -10.67 -10.32
N GLN A 515 12.17 -11.42 -9.70
CA GLN A 515 12.17 -12.88 -9.65
C GLN A 515 11.46 -13.47 -10.86
N VAL A 516 11.82 -14.70 -11.23
CA VAL A 516 11.19 -15.49 -12.31
C VAL A 516 10.63 -16.78 -11.71
N LEU A 517 9.31 -16.80 -11.51
CA LEU A 517 8.61 -17.76 -10.68
C LEU A 517 7.74 -18.69 -11.54
N ARG A 518 7.81 -20.00 -11.27
CA ARG A 518 7.08 -21.05 -12.01
C ARG A 518 6.30 -22.01 -11.09
N SER A 519 6.13 -21.65 -9.82
CA SER A 519 5.31 -22.42 -8.88
C SER A 519 3.83 -22.26 -9.25
N SER A 520 3.13 -23.39 -9.46
CA SER A 520 1.69 -23.43 -9.78
C SER A 520 0.83 -22.74 -8.71
N ALA A 521 1.18 -22.88 -7.43
CA ALA A 521 0.50 -22.22 -6.33
C ALA A 521 0.64 -20.68 -6.40
N LEU A 522 1.85 -20.17 -6.68
CA LEU A 522 2.07 -18.73 -6.86
C LEU A 522 1.39 -18.22 -8.14
N LEU A 523 1.46 -18.97 -9.25
CA LEU A 523 0.80 -18.62 -10.50
C LEU A 523 -0.73 -18.50 -10.32
N LYS A 524 -1.37 -19.46 -9.64
CA LYS A 524 -2.80 -19.42 -9.31
C LYS A 524 -3.15 -18.22 -8.42
N ALA A 525 -2.37 -17.97 -7.37
CA ALA A 525 -2.62 -16.88 -6.43
C ALA A 525 -2.44 -15.49 -7.06
N PHE A 526 -1.38 -15.26 -7.84
CA PHE A 526 -1.17 -14.01 -8.55
C PHE A 526 -2.15 -13.79 -9.71
N ALA A 527 -2.61 -14.85 -10.38
CA ALA A 527 -3.67 -14.75 -11.39
C ALA A 527 -5.01 -14.37 -10.75
N ALA A 528 -5.37 -14.98 -9.62
CA ALA A 528 -6.59 -14.62 -8.88
C ALA A 528 -6.55 -13.16 -8.40
N GLU A 529 -5.42 -12.70 -7.84
CA GLU A 529 -5.23 -11.30 -7.46
C GLU A 529 -5.27 -10.36 -8.67
N PHE A 530 -4.72 -10.77 -9.83
CA PHE A 530 -4.86 -9.99 -11.06
C PHE A 530 -6.34 -9.85 -11.46
N GLU A 531 -7.11 -10.93 -11.56
CA GLU A 531 -8.52 -10.85 -11.97
C GLU A 531 -9.36 -10.04 -10.95
N ARG A 532 -9.08 -10.17 -9.65
CA ARG A 532 -9.71 -9.37 -8.58
C ARG A 532 -9.41 -7.88 -8.74
N LEU A 533 -8.15 -7.52 -8.98
CA LEU A 533 -7.74 -6.13 -9.24
C LEU A 533 -8.24 -5.60 -10.59
N TRP A 534 -8.33 -6.47 -11.61
CA TRP A 534 -8.80 -6.14 -12.96
C TRP A 534 -10.30 -5.82 -12.99
N THR A 535 -11.10 -6.58 -12.24
CA THR A 535 -12.56 -6.42 -12.15
C THR A 535 -13.02 -5.45 -11.06
N LEU A 536 -12.12 -5.06 -10.15
CA LEU A 536 -12.37 -4.32 -8.92
C LEU A 536 -13.42 -3.21 -9.05
N ARG A 537 -14.56 -3.42 -8.37
CA ARG A 537 -15.71 -2.48 -8.27
C ARG A 537 -16.23 -1.92 -9.60
N ARG A 538 -15.99 -2.59 -10.73
CA ARG A 538 -16.45 -2.12 -12.05
C ARG A 538 -17.98 -2.08 -12.18
N LYS A 539 -18.70 -2.96 -11.49
CA LYS A 539 -20.19 -2.94 -11.45
C LYS A 539 -20.74 -1.71 -10.72
N ASP A 540 -19.99 -1.15 -9.77
CA ASP A 540 -20.38 0.01 -8.96
C ASP A 540 -20.28 1.33 -9.77
N TYR A 541 -19.40 1.38 -10.78
CA TYR A 541 -19.04 2.61 -11.50
C TYR A 541 -20.21 3.34 -12.19
N PRO A 542 -21.15 2.67 -12.90
CA PRO A 542 -22.27 3.38 -13.55
C PRO A 542 -23.16 4.11 -12.53
N GLY A 543 -23.49 3.45 -11.42
CA GLY A 543 -24.27 4.03 -10.33
C GLY A 543 -23.52 5.17 -9.62
N PHE A 544 -22.22 5.00 -9.37
CA PHE A 544 -21.37 6.06 -8.83
C PHE A 544 -21.32 7.29 -9.76
N LEU A 545 -21.14 7.08 -11.06
CA LEU A 545 -21.13 8.16 -12.05
C LEU A 545 -22.49 8.85 -12.17
N ALA A 546 -23.60 8.11 -12.04
CA ALA A 546 -24.94 8.68 -12.00
C ALA A 546 -25.15 9.54 -10.73
N LYS A 547 -24.83 9.02 -9.54
CA LYS A 547 -24.87 9.76 -8.26
C LYS A 547 -24.02 11.05 -8.32
N VAL A 548 -22.84 11.03 -8.95
CA VAL A 548 -22.03 12.25 -9.22
C VAL A 548 -22.71 13.22 -10.19
N ARG A 549 -23.31 12.72 -11.28
CA ARG A 549 -23.98 13.54 -12.32
C ARG A 549 -25.28 14.20 -11.85
N ALA A 550 -25.97 13.62 -10.86
CA ALA A 550 -27.23 14.12 -10.32
C ALA A 550 -27.04 15.29 -9.33
N ARG A 551 -25.86 15.42 -8.70
CA ARG A 551 -25.49 16.61 -7.93
C ARG A 551 -25.36 17.81 -8.89
N GLY A 552 -25.64 19.02 -8.42
CA GLY A 552 -25.53 20.23 -9.24
C GLY A 552 -25.88 21.52 -8.49
N PRO A 553 -25.75 22.69 -9.15
CA PRO A 553 -25.83 24.01 -8.49
C PRO A 553 -27.16 24.37 -7.80
N LYS A 554 -28.22 23.58 -7.98
CA LYS A 554 -29.51 23.77 -7.29
C LYS A 554 -29.41 23.53 -5.78
N ASP A 555 -28.46 22.71 -5.34
CA ASP A 555 -28.02 22.63 -3.93
C ASP A 555 -26.76 23.49 -3.78
N PRO A 556 -26.78 24.60 -3.02
CA PRO A 556 -25.60 25.45 -2.87
C PRO A 556 -24.43 24.77 -2.13
N ASN A 557 -24.70 23.68 -1.39
CA ASN A 557 -23.70 22.91 -0.66
C ASN A 557 -23.15 21.70 -1.44
N TYR A 558 -23.62 21.43 -2.66
CA TYR A 558 -23.32 20.20 -3.45
C TYR A 558 -21.84 19.79 -3.49
N ARG A 559 -20.92 20.77 -3.49
CA ARG A 559 -19.47 20.54 -3.50
C ARG A 559 -18.93 19.91 -2.21
N ARG A 560 -19.59 20.09 -1.06
CA ARG A 560 -19.24 19.46 0.22
C ARG A 560 -19.55 17.95 0.22
N TYR A 561 -20.52 17.53 -0.58
CA TYR A 561 -21.02 16.15 -0.62
C TYR A 561 -20.44 15.32 -1.79
N LEU A 562 -19.56 15.91 -2.60
CA LEU A 562 -18.97 15.24 -3.77
C LEU A 562 -17.68 14.50 -3.39
N PRO A 563 -17.65 13.15 -3.44
CA PRO A 563 -16.54 12.37 -2.91
C PRO A 563 -15.29 12.55 -3.77
N VAL A 564 -14.27 13.21 -3.23
CA VAL A 564 -12.97 13.35 -3.90
C VAL A 564 -12.18 12.03 -3.86
N HIS A 565 -12.44 11.21 -2.84
CA HIS A 565 -11.81 9.94 -2.54
C HIS A 565 -12.88 8.87 -2.37
N PHE A 566 -12.58 7.65 -2.83
CA PHE A 566 -13.54 6.55 -2.90
C PHE A 566 -12.81 5.20 -2.90
N PRO A 567 -13.47 4.10 -2.53
CA PRO A 567 -12.95 2.75 -2.69
C PRO A 567 -12.47 2.52 -4.12
N PRO A 568 -11.31 1.88 -4.33
CA PRO A 568 -10.69 1.78 -5.65
C PRO A 568 -11.56 1.04 -6.67
N MET A 569 -11.57 1.56 -7.90
CA MET A 569 -12.24 0.98 -9.07
C MET A 569 -11.24 0.79 -10.22
N ALA A 570 -11.35 -0.31 -10.96
CA ALA A 570 -10.51 -0.60 -12.13
C ALA A 570 -11.11 -0.01 -13.43
N LEU A 571 -10.84 1.26 -13.71
CA LEU A 571 -11.48 2.02 -14.79
C LEU A 571 -10.60 2.12 -16.04
N THR A 572 -11.18 2.04 -17.24
CA THR A 572 -10.53 2.41 -18.50
C THR A 572 -10.30 3.92 -18.60
N GLY A 573 -9.44 4.38 -19.51
CA GLY A 573 -9.23 5.81 -19.73
C GLY A 573 -10.50 6.53 -20.20
N LYS A 574 -11.40 5.84 -20.92
CA LYS A 574 -12.73 6.36 -21.31
C LYS A 574 -13.61 6.64 -20.08
N GLU A 575 -13.68 5.69 -19.15
CA GLU A 575 -14.45 5.79 -17.90
C GLU A 575 -13.86 6.86 -16.97
N MET A 576 -12.53 6.91 -16.81
CA MET A 576 -11.88 7.94 -15.99
C MET A 576 -12.02 9.34 -16.60
N ALA A 577 -11.95 9.47 -17.94
CA ALA A 577 -12.23 10.73 -18.61
C ALA A 577 -13.69 11.18 -18.44
N ALA A 578 -14.66 10.25 -18.48
CA ALA A 578 -16.06 10.55 -18.22
C ALA A 578 -16.33 10.99 -16.78
N LEU A 579 -15.66 10.37 -15.80
CA LEU A 579 -15.71 10.78 -14.39
C LEU A 579 -15.13 12.18 -14.19
N ARG A 580 -13.92 12.46 -14.71
CA ARG A 580 -13.31 13.80 -14.63
C ARG A 580 -14.18 14.87 -15.30
N ARG A 581 -14.81 14.58 -16.45
CA ARG A 581 -15.78 15.50 -17.09
C ARG A 581 -17.04 15.75 -16.25
N ALA A 582 -17.46 14.81 -15.40
CA ALA A 582 -18.55 15.06 -14.46
C ALA A 582 -18.11 16.11 -13.41
N TYR A 583 -16.96 15.93 -12.77
CA TYR A 583 -16.45 16.86 -11.75
C TYR A 583 -16.17 18.27 -12.32
N VAL A 584 -15.68 18.39 -13.56
CA VAL A 584 -15.49 19.70 -14.22
C VAL A 584 -16.83 20.44 -14.43
N ARG A 585 -17.91 19.75 -14.81
CA ARG A 585 -19.25 20.36 -14.94
C ARG A 585 -19.84 20.82 -13.60
N LEU A 586 -19.35 20.30 -12.49
CA LEU A 586 -19.69 20.71 -11.11
C LEU A 586 -18.83 21.91 -10.65
N GLY A 587 -18.11 22.54 -11.59
CA GLY A 587 -17.29 23.72 -11.39
C GLY A 587 -15.99 23.46 -10.64
N PHE A 588 -15.55 22.20 -10.52
CA PHE A 588 -14.22 21.90 -9.98
C PHE A 588 -13.13 22.22 -11.01
N ALA A 589 -12.34 23.25 -10.73
CA ALA A 589 -11.26 23.70 -11.61
C ALA A 589 -10.08 22.71 -11.61
N MET A 590 -9.68 22.25 -12.79
CA MET A 590 -8.40 21.56 -12.99
C MET A 590 -7.30 22.59 -13.26
N ARG A 591 -6.27 22.65 -12.40
CA ARG A 591 -5.11 23.56 -12.56
C ARG A 591 -3.89 22.80 -13.10
N PRO A 592 -3.01 23.42 -13.91
CA PRO A 592 -1.78 22.78 -14.39
C PRO A 592 -0.85 22.34 -13.24
N TYR A 593 -0.61 21.03 -13.08
CA TYR A 593 0.36 20.53 -12.11
C TYR A 593 1.77 21.01 -12.47
N LYS A 594 2.44 21.70 -11.54
CA LYS A 594 3.77 22.33 -11.73
C LYS A 594 3.89 23.10 -13.05
N GLY A 595 2.85 23.86 -13.41
CA GLY A 595 2.81 24.70 -14.62
C GLY A 595 2.67 23.96 -15.96
N LYS A 596 2.54 22.62 -15.97
CA LYS A 596 2.41 21.83 -17.21
C LYS A 596 0.93 21.66 -17.61
N PRO A 597 0.45 22.23 -18.74
CA PRO A 597 -0.97 22.22 -19.10
C PRO A 597 -1.56 20.81 -19.32
N ALA A 598 -0.76 19.90 -19.88
CA ALA A 598 -1.16 18.52 -20.17
C ALA A 598 -1.47 17.68 -18.90
N THR A 599 -0.92 18.07 -17.74
CA THR A 599 -1.11 17.39 -16.45
C THR A 599 -2.00 18.24 -15.55
N SER A 600 -3.23 18.52 -15.97
CA SER A 600 -4.18 19.26 -15.13
C SER A 600 -4.71 18.37 -13.99
N GLU A 601 -4.76 18.92 -12.76
CA GLU A 601 -5.21 18.24 -11.53
C GLU A 601 -6.23 19.10 -10.78
N PHE A 602 -7.18 18.50 -10.06
CA PHE A 602 -8.10 19.26 -9.21
C PHE A 602 -7.38 19.72 -7.92
N TRP A 603 -7.10 21.02 -7.84
CA TRP A 603 -6.50 21.67 -6.68
C TRP A 603 -7.56 22.36 -5.81
N ASN A 604 -7.23 22.66 -4.55
CA ASN A 604 -8.08 23.32 -3.53
C ASN A 604 -9.33 22.57 -3.03
N LEU A 605 -9.63 21.35 -3.52
CA LEU A 605 -10.74 20.50 -3.05
C LEU A 605 -10.80 20.17 -1.54
N ASP A 606 -9.74 20.46 -0.78
CA ASP A 606 -9.55 20.07 0.64
C ASP A 606 -9.27 21.31 1.51
N ARG A 607 -9.70 22.50 1.06
CA ARG A 607 -9.40 23.79 1.71
C ARG A 607 -10.60 24.53 2.32
N GLU A 608 -11.82 24.07 2.05
CA GLU A 608 -13.06 24.67 2.57
C GLU A 608 -13.79 23.67 3.48
N ARG A 609 -13.54 23.78 4.80
CA ARG A 609 -14.20 23.08 5.91
C ARG A 609 -14.38 21.56 5.74
N ARG A 610 -13.52 20.79 6.41
CA ARG A 610 -13.82 19.40 6.77
C ARG A 610 -14.91 19.36 7.82
N VAL A 611 -16.15 19.38 7.35
CA VAL A 611 -17.34 18.97 8.12
C VAL A 611 -17.16 17.50 8.51
N GLY A 612 -17.36 17.16 9.78
CA GLY A 612 -17.27 15.78 10.26
C GLY A 612 -18.34 14.90 9.59
N VAL A 613 -18.09 13.60 9.41
CA VAL A 613 -19.07 12.69 8.79
C VAL A 613 -20.41 12.70 9.56
N ASN A 614 -20.36 12.92 10.87
CA ASN A 614 -21.51 13.01 11.76
C ASN A 614 -22.29 14.33 11.63
N GLU A 615 -21.65 15.40 11.11
CA GLU A 615 -22.22 16.74 10.94
C GLU A 615 -22.94 16.91 9.58
N LEU A 616 -22.93 15.87 8.74
CA LEU A 616 -23.62 15.85 7.45
C LEU A 616 -25.05 15.29 7.60
N PRO A 617 -26.07 15.90 6.95
CA PRO A 617 -27.42 15.35 6.88
C PRO A 617 -27.43 13.92 6.34
N GLU A 618 -28.40 13.10 6.73
CA GLU A 618 -28.30 11.65 6.55
C GLU A 618 -28.15 11.21 5.08
N GLY A 619 -28.97 11.75 4.16
CA GLY A 619 -28.82 11.55 2.69
C GLY A 619 -27.66 12.32 2.02
N HIS A 620 -26.75 12.88 2.81
CA HIS A 620 -25.62 13.72 2.38
C HIS A 620 -24.27 13.27 2.95
N ARG A 621 -24.25 12.21 3.76
CA ARG A 621 -23.03 11.51 4.18
C ARG A 621 -22.36 10.85 2.95
N PRO A 622 -21.01 10.70 2.91
CA PRO A 622 -20.35 10.07 1.77
C PRO A 622 -20.79 8.61 1.63
N PHE A 623 -21.00 8.14 0.40
CA PHE A 623 -21.53 6.80 0.06
C PHE A 623 -20.60 5.61 0.38
N PHE A 624 -19.69 5.73 1.35
CA PHE A 624 -18.66 4.75 1.62
C PHE A 624 -18.63 4.35 3.08
N GLU A 625 -18.53 3.04 3.30
CA GLU A 625 -18.52 2.38 4.60
C GLU A 625 -19.83 2.47 5.39
N ARG A 626 -20.90 2.02 4.74
CA ARG A 626 -21.74 0.96 5.32
C ARG A 626 -21.75 -0.26 4.38
N ARG A 627 -21.58 -1.48 4.92
CA ARG A 627 -21.94 -2.71 4.19
C ARG A 627 -23.46 -2.84 4.20
N GLY A 628 -24.03 -3.47 3.18
CA GLY A 628 -25.49 -3.61 3.05
C GLY A 628 -26.09 -4.40 4.20
N LEU A 629 -25.73 -5.68 4.28
CA LEU A 629 -26.07 -6.59 5.36
C LEU A 629 -24.79 -7.28 5.84
N VAL A 630 -24.63 -7.47 7.15
CA VAL A 630 -23.47 -8.14 7.77
C VAL A 630 -23.85 -8.95 8.98
N VAL A 631 -23.05 -9.95 9.32
CA VAL A 631 -23.06 -10.59 10.64
C VAL A 631 -22.34 -9.68 11.64
N SER A 632 -23.05 -9.09 12.59
CA SER A 632 -22.51 -8.15 13.58
C SER A 632 -21.92 -8.84 14.82
N GLU A 633 -22.58 -9.89 15.32
CA GLU A 633 -22.22 -10.61 16.53
C GLU A 633 -22.63 -12.09 16.41
N VAL A 634 -21.83 -13.03 16.94
CA VAL A 634 -22.21 -14.46 17.04
C VAL A 634 -21.89 -14.98 18.43
N CYS A 635 -22.89 -15.55 19.11
CA CYS A 635 -22.72 -16.30 20.34
C CYS A 635 -22.78 -17.80 20.02
N HIS A 636 -21.64 -18.49 20.10
CA HIS A 636 -21.53 -19.95 19.93
C HIS A 636 -21.37 -20.72 21.25
N ARG A 637 -21.01 -20.02 22.34
CA ARG A 637 -20.85 -20.62 23.68
C ARG A 637 -21.64 -19.83 24.74
N PRO A 638 -22.97 -19.97 24.81
CA PRO A 638 -23.79 -19.38 25.87
C PRO A 638 -23.44 -19.89 27.27
N VAL A 639 -24.00 -19.26 28.30
CA VAL A 639 -23.86 -19.72 29.70
C VAL A 639 -24.64 -21.03 29.90
N ARG A 640 -25.84 -21.12 29.32
CA ARG A 640 -26.73 -22.29 29.32
C ARG A 640 -26.49 -23.06 28.02
N ALA A 641 -25.78 -24.19 28.05
CA ALA A 641 -25.46 -24.94 26.83
C ALA A 641 -26.70 -25.46 26.06
N ALA A 642 -27.88 -25.47 26.69
CA ALA A 642 -29.14 -25.83 26.02
C ALA A 642 -29.82 -24.66 25.29
N SER A 643 -29.43 -23.39 25.51
CA SER A 643 -30.09 -22.24 24.87
C SER A 643 -29.28 -20.94 24.96
N GLY A 644 -29.43 -20.06 23.95
CA GLY A 644 -28.76 -18.75 23.91
C GLY A 644 -27.61 -18.63 22.90
N GLU A 645 -27.43 -19.60 22.02
CA GLU A 645 -26.70 -19.39 20.76
C GLU A 645 -27.50 -18.46 19.85
N TYR A 646 -26.80 -17.62 19.08
CA TYR A 646 -27.42 -16.71 18.12
C TYR A 646 -26.44 -16.16 17.09
N VAL A 647 -26.99 -15.75 15.95
CA VAL A 647 -26.33 -14.93 14.93
C VAL A 647 -27.06 -13.59 14.83
N GLU A 648 -26.38 -12.49 15.12
CA GLU A 648 -26.92 -11.14 14.92
C GLU A 648 -26.53 -10.59 13.55
N LEU A 649 -27.52 -10.02 12.85
CA LEU A 649 -27.37 -9.38 11.54
C LEU A 649 -27.63 -7.89 11.64
N TYR A 650 -26.81 -7.06 10.99
CA TYR A 650 -26.97 -5.61 10.90
C TYR A 650 -27.18 -5.16 9.45
N ASN A 651 -28.26 -4.40 9.20
CA ASN A 651 -28.46 -3.71 7.92
C ASN A 651 -27.83 -2.31 7.98
N GLY A 652 -26.69 -2.14 7.32
CA GLY A 652 -26.06 -0.84 7.09
C GLY A 652 -26.46 -0.18 5.76
N GLY A 653 -27.21 -0.86 4.91
CA GLY A 653 -27.68 -0.38 3.61
C GLY A 653 -28.54 0.88 3.67
N GLU A 654 -28.82 1.43 2.49
CA GLU A 654 -29.73 2.57 2.33
C GLU A 654 -31.21 2.12 2.28
N GLU A 655 -31.48 0.83 2.02
CA GLU A 655 -32.81 0.24 1.82
C GLU A 655 -33.13 -0.88 2.83
N PRO A 656 -34.42 -1.18 3.10
CA PRO A 656 -34.82 -2.38 3.84
C PRO A 656 -34.44 -3.66 3.10
N VAL A 657 -34.09 -4.71 3.85
CA VAL A 657 -33.83 -6.05 3.31
C VAL A 657 -34.85 -7.02 3.93
N ASP A 658 -35.60 -7.72 3.09
CA ASP A 658 -36.34 -8.91 3.56
C ASP A 658 -35.36 -10.07 3.71
N LEU A 659 -35.30 -10.67 4.90
CA LEU A 659 -34.38 -11.74 5.24
C LEU A 659 -35.00 -13.14 5.07
N ALA A 660 -36.27 -13.23 4.68
CA ALA A 660 -36.90 -14.51 4.34
C ALA A 660 -36.17 -15.21 3.18
N GLY A 661 -35.81 -16.48 3.36
CA GLY A 661 -35.15 -17.29 2.32
C GLY A 661 -33.64 -17.05 2.17
N TYR A 662 -33.02 -16.15 2.94
CA TYR A 662 -31.56 -16.12 3.08
C TYR A 662 -31.07 -17.42 3.76
N VAL A 663 -29.79 -17.73 3.63
CA VAL A 663 -29.19 -18.95 4.21
C VAL A 663 -28.07 -18.59 5.15
N LEU A 664 -28.02 -19.21 6.33
CA LEU A 664 -26.82 -19.29 7.17
C LEU A 664 -26.09 -20.60 6.88
N ALA A 665 -24.77 -20.58 6.92
CA ALA A 665 -23.92 -21.77 6.80
C ALA A 665 -22.63 -21.57 7.60
N ASP A 666 -22.23 -22.56 8.37
CA ASP A 666 -21.15 -22.53 9.39
C ASP A 666 -19.95 -23.35 8.93
N GLY A 667 -20.20 -24.60 8.53
CA GLY A 667 -19.22 -25.51 7.96
C GLY A 667 -19.79 -26.89 7.61
N ASP A 668 -20.76 -27.35 8.38
CA ASP A 668 -21.48 -28.62 8.26
C ASP A 668 -23.01 -28.45 8.10
N GLY A 669 -23.59 -27.35 8.59
CA GLY A 669 -24.98 -26.94 8.38
C GLY A 669 -25.22 -26.02 7.18
N ARG A 670 -26.49 -25.91 6.78
CA ARG A 670 -27.03 -24.87 5.87
C ARG A 670 -28.52 -24.66 6.15
N ASP A 671 -28.84 -23.53 6.77
CA ASP A 671 -30.16 -23.28 7.32
C ASP A 671 -30.85 -22.06 6.70
N VAL A 672 -32.07 -22.28 6.21
CA VAL A 672 -32.88 -21.24 5.57
C VAL A 672 -33.56 -20.37 6.64
N LEU A 673 -33.34 -19.07 6.54
CA LEU A 673 -33.94 -18.08 7.43
C LEU A 673 -35.44 -17.94 7.16
N VAL A 674 -36.23 -18.27 8.18
CA VAL A 674 -37.69 -18.19 8.16
C VAL A 674 -38.22 -17.22 9.22
N ARG A 675 -39.47 -16.79 9.02
CA ARG A 675 -40.16 -15.83 9.90
C ARG A 675 -40.49 -16.47 11.26
N TYR A 676 -39.99 -15.89 12.36
CA TYR A 676 -40.41 -16.29 13.69
C TYR A 676 -41.84 -15.80 14.00
N GLY A 677 -42.79 -16.75 14.11
CA GLY A 677 -44.19 -16.50 14.46
C GLY A 677 -44.88 -15.47 13.57
N ARG A 678 -45.45 -14.42 14.19
CA ARG A 678 -46.11 -13.29 13.49
C ARG A 678 -45.20 -12.05 13.32
N ARG A 679 -43.89 -12.15 13.62
CA ARG A 679 -42.96 -11.00 13.49
C ARG A 679 -42.63 -10.73 12.01
N THR A 680 -42.03 -9.57 11.71
CA THR A 680 -41.57 -9.26 10.34
C THR A 680 -40.17 -9.81 10.09
N THR A 681 -39.87 -10.18 8.84
CA THR A 681 -38.53 -10.53 8.33
C THR A 681 -37.79 -9.33 7.72
N VAL A 682 -38.45 -8.18 7.58
CA VAL A 682 -37.91 -7.00 6.90
C VAL A 682 -37.03 -6.16 7.84
N LEU A 683 -35.71 -6.31 7.71
CA LEU A 683 -34.72 -5.55 8.44
C LEU A 683 -34.49 -4.17 7.80
N ARG A 684 -34.91 -3.11 8.49
CA ARG A 684 -34.75 -1.71 8.04
C ARG A 684 -33.29 -1.21 8.19
N PRO A 685 -32.88 -0.18 7.43
CA PRO A 685 -31.60 0.50 7.59
C PRO A 685 -31.28 0.89 9.04
N GLY A 686 -30.04 0.65 9.45
CA GLY A 686 -29.52 0.99 10.77
C GLY A 686 -30.07 0.13 11.91
N ARG A 687 -30.73 -1.01 11.62
CA ARG A 687 -31.30 -1.92 12.61
C ARG A 687 -30.60 -3.28 12.63
N TYR A 688 -30.87 -4.01 13.71
CA TYR A 688 -30.37 -5.36 13.97
C TYR A 688 -31.51 -6.38 13.89
N ALA A 689 -31.20 -7.55 13.36
CA ALA A 689 -32.00 -8.76 13.46
C ALA A 689 -31.24 -9.81 14.26
N LEU A 690 -31.95 -10.65 15.01
CA LEU A 690 -31.40 -11.83 15.66
C LEU A 690 -31.93 -13.08 14.95
N VAL A 691 -31.05 -14.02 14.61
CA VAL A 691 -31.40 -15.37 14.20
C VAL A 691 -31.10 -16.31 15.36
N ILE A 692 -32.13 -17.06 15.77
CA ILE A 692 -32.13 -17.91 16.97
C ILE A 692 -32.90 -19.20 16.71
N ASP A 693 -32.57 -20.24 17.47
CA ASP A 693 -33.26 -21.53 17.44
C ASP A 693 -34.78 -21.37 17.69
N PRO A 694 -35.65 -22.09 16.96
CA PRO A 694 -37.10 -21.96 17.13
C PRO A 694 -37.58 -22.36 18.53
N GLN A 695 -36.85 -23.20 19.26
CA GLN A 695 -37.20 -23.65 20.62
C GLN A 695 -36.82 -22.64 21.71
N PHE A 696 -35.88 -21.74 21.43
CA PHE A 696 -35.27 -20.85 22.45
C PHE A 696 -35.48 -19.36 22.16
N ALA A 697 -36.40 -19.03 21.27
CA ALA A 697 -36.60 -17.65 20.81
C ALA A 697 -37.13 -16.68 21.88
N ASP A 698 -37.78 -17.19 22.93
CA ASP A 698 -38.31 -16.41 24.05
C ASP A 698 -37.37 -16.38 25.29
N ASP A 699 -36.23 -17.06 25.24
CA ASP A 699 -35.17 -17.01 26.29
C ASP A 699 -34.38 -15.67 26.26
N PHE A 700 -34.70 -14.74 25.35
CA PHE A 700 -33.92 -13.52 25.07
C PHE A 700 -34.64 -12.20 25.45
N GLU A 701 -34.02 -11.39 26.32
CA GLU A 701 -34.47 -10.02 26.65
C GLU A 701 -34.19 -8.98 25.53
N LEU A 702 -34.95 -9.08 24.44
CA LEU A 702 -34.75 -8.26 23.24
C LEU A 702 -35.40 -6.86 23.33
N PRO A 703 -34.70 -5.78 22.93
CA PRO A 703 -35.29 -4.46 22.77
C PRO A 703 -36.47 -4.43 21.79
N ARG A 704 -37.48 -3.58 22.09
CA ARG A 704 -38.65 -3.38 21.21
C ARG A 704 -38.21 -2.95 19.81
N GLY A 705 -38.60 -3.73 18.80
CA GLY A 705 -38.31 -3.47 17.39
C GLY A 705 -37.06 -4.16 16.83
N VAL A 706 -36.42 -5.06 17.58
CA VAL A 706 -35.49 -6.05 17.01
C VAL A 706 -36.27 -7.02 16.11
N VAL A 707 -35.77 -7.24 14.89
CA VAL A 707 -36.28 -8.28 13.99
C VAL A 707 -35.82 -9.64 14.50
N VAL A 708 -36.69 -10.66 14.48
CA VAL A 708 -36.31 -12.01 14.89
C VAL A 708 -36.67 -12.98 13.78
N LEU A 709 -35.68 -13.75 13.36
CA LEU A 709 -35.80 -14.87 12.43
C LEU A 709 -35.42 -16.15 13.15
N THR A 710 -35.77 -17.27 12.54
CA THR A 710 -35.42 -18.60 13.01
C THR A 710 -35.10 -19.51 11.82
N VAL A 711 -34.81 -20.77 12.08
CA VAL A 711 -34.37 -21.76 11.09
C VAL A 711 -35.36 -22.93 11.02
N GLY A 712 -35.21 -23.79 10.01
CA GLY A 712 -36.18 -24.83 9.67
C GLY A 712 -36.29 -25.94 10.71
N ASP A 713 -35.26 -26.79 10.79
CA ASP A 713 -35.31 -28.04 11.56
C ASP A 713 -33.94 -28.58 12.04
N LYS A 714 -32.82 -27.83 11.90
CA LYS A 714 -31.44 -28.37 12.08
C LYS A 714 -30.54 -27.62 13.08
N THR A 715 -31.18 -26.87 13.98
CA THR A 715 -30.64 -26.18 15.17
C THR A 715 -29.92 -24.84 14.96
N LEU A 716 -30.06 -23.98 15.97
CA LEU A 716 -29.16 -22.85 16.26
C LEU A 716 -28.80 -22.90 17.75
N GLY A 717 -28.31 -24.07 18.18
CA GLY A 717 -27.99 -24.41 19.55
C GLY A 717 -27.32 -25.79 19.64
N ASN A 718 -26.15 -25.90 20.27
CA ASN A 718 -25.19 -27.00 20.15
C ASN A 718 -24.78 -27.30 18.69
N GLY A 719 -24.88 -26.28 17.83
CA GLY A 719 -24.64 -26.38 16.37
C GLY A 719 -23.60 -25.40 15.84
N LEU A 720 -23.12 -24.44 16.65
CA LEU A 720 -22.02 -23.55 16.27
C LEU A 720 -20.73 -23.93 17.01
N SER A 721 -19.67 -24.26 16.27
CA SER A 721 -18.34 -24.58 16.78
C SER A 721 -17.38 -23.38 16.72
N GLU A 722 -16.34 -23.41 17.56
CA GLU A 722 -15.37 -22.30 17.63
C GLU A 722 -14.32 -22.27 16.51
N ASP A 723 -14.34 -23.28 15.63
CA ASP A 723 -13.54 -23.39 14.40
C ASP A 723 -14.31 -22.94 13.12
N ASP A 724 -15.61 -22.66 13.21
CA ASP A 724 -16.49 -22.47 12.03
C ASP A 724 -16.38 -21.09 11.37
N VAL A 725 -17.01 -20.94 10.20
CA VAL A 725 -17.14 -19.65 9.51
C VAL A 725 -18.59 -19.40 9.13
N VAL A 726 -19.31 -18.71 10.03
CA VAL A 726 -20.70 -18.29 9.81
C VAL A 726 -20.78 -17.36 8.59
N ARG A 727 -21.24 -17.90 7.48
CA ARG A 727 -21.60 -17.22 6.23
C ARG A 727 -23.08 -16.86 6.26
N LEU A 728 -23.37 -15.74 5.63
CA LEU A 728 -24.71 -15.33 5.25
C LEU A 728 -24.77 -15.31 3.72
N GLU A 729 -25.72 -16.03 3.15
CA GLU A 729 -25.93 -16.17 1.71
C GLU A 729 -27.34 -15.74 1.33
N THR A 730 -27.53 -15.30 0.08
CA THR A 730 -28.86 -15.11 -0.51
C THR A 730 -29.52 -16.45 -0.86
N ALA A 731 -30.83 -16.43 -1.16
CA ALA A 731 -31.59 -17.61 -1.60
C ALA A 731 -31.01 -18.30 -2.86
N ASP A 732 -30.33 -17.54 -3.73
CA ASP A 732 -29.61 -18.04 -4.92
C ASP A 732 -28.15 -18.47 -4.65
N GLY A 733 -27.73 -18.52 -3.38
CA GLY A 733 -26.43 -19.05 -2.96
C GLY A 733 -25.24 -18.10 -3.14
N VAL A 734 -25.47 -16.78 -3.12
CA VAL A 734 -24.40 -15.78 -3.20
C VAL A 734 -24.00 -15.33 -1.80
N GLU A 735 -22.73 -15.54 -1.42
CA GLU A 735 -22.17 -15.05 -0.15
C GLU A 735 -22.30 -13.52 -0.04
N VAL A 736 -23.04 -13.07 0.96
CA VAL A 736 -23.29 -11.67 1.30
C VAL A 736 -22.19 -11.15 2.22
N ASP A 737 -21.88 -11.93 3.25
CA ASP A 737 -20.93 -11.62 4.31
C ASP A 737 -20.54 -12.91 5.07
N SER A 738 -19.40 -12.90 5.74
CA SER A 738 -18.92 -14.03 6.55
C SER A 738 -18.22 -13.54 7.82
N LEU A 739 -18.31 -14.32 8.89
CA LEU A 739 -17.67 -14.08 10.18
C LEU A 739 -17.02 -15.40 10.68
N PRO A 740 -15.67 -15.54 10.59
CA PRO A 740 -14.98 -16.68 11.17
C PRO A 740 -15.07 -16.62 12.69
N LEU A 741 -15.46 -17.73 13.31
CA LEU A 741 -15.51 -17.86 14.75
C LEU A 741 -14.10 -18.03 15.32
N GLN A 742 -14.04 -18.00 16.64
CA GLN A 742 -12.83 -18.17 17.43
C GLN A 742 -13.22 -18.53 18.87
N PRO A 743 -12.34 -19.17 19.66
CA PRO A 743 -12.66 -19.55 21.03
C PRO A 743 -13.11 -18.39 21.91
N THR A 744 -14.20 -18.60 22.64
CA THR A 744 -14.76 -17.64 23.61
C THR A 744 -14.99 -18.28 24.98
N PRO A 745 -14.89 -17.53 26.08
CA PRO A 745 -15.43 -17.94 27.37
C PRO A 745 -16.96 -18.08 27.30
N ARG A 746 -17.56 -18.97 28.13
CA ARG A 746 -19.03 -19.09 28.21
C ARG A 746 -19.68 -17.74 28.52
N GLY A 747 -20.75 -17.41 27.79
CA GLY A 747 -21.44 -16.12 27.86
C GLY A 747 -20.77 -14.98 27.10
N GLN A 748 -19.76 -15.27 26.27
CA GLN A 748 -19.10 -14.30 25.41
C GLN A 748 -19.23 -14.66 23.93
N ALA A 749 -19.46 -13.63 23.13
CA ALA A 749 -19.69 -13.68 21.70
C ALA A 749 -18.49 -13.14 20.90
N VAL A 750 -18.46 -13.44 19.60
CA VAL A 750 -17.52 -12.87 18.64
C VAL A 750 -18.18 -11.67 17.96
N HIS A 751 -17.65 -10.47 18.22
CA HIS A 751 -18.17 -9.17 17.80
C HIS A 751 -17.38 -8.59 16.63
N ARG A 752 -18.06 -7.98 15.66
CA ARG A 752 -17.43 -7.19 14.60
C ARG A 752 -17.10 -5.77 15.08
N LYS A 753 -15.81 -5.42 15.14
CA LYS A 753 -15.29 -4.10 15.57
C LYS A 753 -15.77 -2.96 14.67
N VAL A 754 -15.79 -3.16 13.35
CA VAL A 754 -16.23 -2.18 12.36
C VAL A 754 -17.24 -2.84 11.42
N LEU A 755 -18.52 -2.51 11.58
CA LEU A 755 -19.64 -3.10 10.83
C LEU A 755 -19.52 -2.93 9.31
N ALA A 756 -18.87 -1.86 8.85
CA ALA A 756 -18.64 -1.60 7.42
C ALA A 756 -17.45 -2.37 6.81
N ALA A 757 -16.63 -3.04 7.63
CA ALA A 757 -15.50 -3.84 7.18
C ALA A 757 -15.85 -5.34 7.14
N ALA A 758 -14.99 -6.14 6.51
CA ALA A 758 -15.16 -7.59 6.40
C ALA A 758 -15.05 -8.29 7.77
N GLY A 759 -15.71 -9.44 7.95
CA GLY A 759 -15.43 -10.35 9.04
C GLY A 759 -14.10 -11.07 8.81
N THR A 760 -13.00 -10.38 9.08
CA THR A 760 -11.66 -10.96 9.16
C THR A 760 -11.21 -10.98 10.62
N PRO A 761 -10.36 -11.92 11.07
CA PRO A 761 -9.93 -11.98 12.48
C PRO A 761 -9.37 -10.66 13.05
N SER A 762 -8.75 -9.83 12.20
CA SER A 762 -8.31 -8.47 12.56
C SER A 762 -9.46 -7.51 12.91
N ASN A 763 -10.64 -7.68 12.32
CA ASN A 763 -11.87 -6.91 12.57
C ASN A 763 -12.78 -7.54 13.65
N LEU A 764 -12.39 -8.64 14.30
CA LEU A 764 -13.19 -9.29 15.34
C LEU A 764 -12.63 -9.04 16.75
N ARG A 765 -13.51 -8.97 17.76
CA ARG A 765 -13.16 -8.97 19.19
C ARG A 765 -14.06 -9.96 19.93
N VAL A 766 -13.62 -10.48 21.06
CA VAL A 766 -14.48 -11.24 21.98
C VAL A 766 -14.96 -10.30 23.08
N GLY A 767 -16.20 -10.47 23.53
CA GLY A 767 -16.78 -9.70 24.63
C GLY A 767 -18.11 -10.29 25.10
N PRO A 768 -18.75 -9.71 26.14
CA PRO A 768 -20.05 -10.17 26.62
C PRO A 768 -21.08 -10.27 25.49
N ALA A 769 -21.90 -11.32 25.51
CA ALA A 769 -23.02 -11.46 24.58
C ALA A 769 -24.03 -10.30 24.76
N THR A 770 -24.34 -9.57 23.69
CA THR A 770 -25.25 -8.40 23.69
C THR A 770 -26.40 -8.51 22.67
N PRO A 771 -27.23 -9.57 22.70
CA PRO A 771 -28.21 -9.85 21.65
C PRO A 771 -29.19 -8.70 21.41
N GLY A 772 -29.26 -8.22 20.16
CA GLY A 772 -30.15 -7.13 19.73
C GLY A 772 -29.72 -5.75 20.22
N ARG A 773 -28.46 -5.57 20.66
CA ARG A 773 -27.94 -4.32 21.23
C ARG A 773 -26.57 -4.01 20.59
N PRO A 774 -26.31 -2.75 20.18
CA PRO A 774 -25.06 -2.42 19.50
C PRO A 774 -23.83 -2.71 20.38
N PRO A 775 -22.78 -3.35 19.83
CA PRO A 775 -21.51 -3.55 20.52
C PRO A 775 -20.94 -2.24 21.11
N ARG A 776 -20.72 -2.19 22.43
CA ARG A 776 -20.20 -1.02 23.16
C ARG A 776 -18.71 -0.75 22.95
#